data_AF-A0AAD1TLP1-F1
#
_entry.id   AF-A0AAD1TLP1-F1
#
_cell.length_a   1.000
_cell.length_b   1.000
_cell.length_c   1.000
_cell.angle_alpha   90.00
_cell.angle_beta   90.00
_cell.angle_gamma   90.00
#
_symmetry.space_group_name_H-M   'P 1'
#
loop_
_entity.id
_entity.type
_entity.pdbx_description
1 polymer ?
#
loop_
_entity_poly.entity_id
_entity_poly.type
_entity_poly.pdbx_seq_one_letter_code
_entity_poly.pdbx_strand_id
1 'polypeptide(L)'
;MHLSFRSKAKLLAVSLMLLSTVTWLYLGVGDAEYGQPSKLKAPRDSPKSYSQQELEARLQVAEEDNRKLRLQLADLRSEDLEDGKGSSRDNSSHCEQRSLAQKCELIHVAIVCAGHNSSRDVITLVKSILFHRRNPIHLHLITDSVALNILGNLFKTWKVPSLQISFYNASELKPEVSWIPNKHYSGIFGLMKLTLTKALPSDLSKVIVLDTDITFATDIAELWAIFRKFTGQQVLGLVENQSDWYLGNLWKNHKPWPALGRGFNTGVILLLLDKLRMIGWEELWRVTAERELMNMLSTSLADQDIFNAVIKSSPTLVYQLPCYWNVQLSDHTRSEQCYSELADLKVIHWNSPHKLRVKNKHVELFRTLYLTFLEYDGSLLRRELIGCPTDGEQEDNQEAELALLDEEDPCYDFRRERLASHRVHLSFLPHYTASTDPNDVTLVAQLSMDRLQMLELICRHWEGPMSLALYLSDAEAQQFLRYAQSSEVLQSRTNIGYHVVYKEGQLYPVNLLRNVALRNAQTPYVFLSDIDFLPMYGLYENIRKSVVEQDMANSPKALIIPAFETLRYRLAFPKSKAELLSMLDMGALYTFRYHVWEVGHAPTNFAKWRTATTPYHVDWAPNFEPYIVVRRDCPEYDQRFLGFGWNKVSHIMELDAKEYEMVVLPNAFIIHMPHAPSFDISKFRSSENYRLCVQTLKEEFHQDLSRRYGSRALKYLAAQQNQ
;
A
#
# COMPACT_ATOMS: atom_id res chain seq x y z
N MET A 1 -49.75 -34.43 25.00
CA MET A 1 -50.67 -33.40 25.55
C MET A 1 -50.84 -32.29 24.53
N HIS A 2 -51.96 -32.27 23.79
CA HIS A 2 -52.25 -31.20 22.83
C HIS A 2 -52.79 -29.97 23.57
N LEU A 3 -51.99 -28.90 23.63
CA LEU A 3 -52.47 -27.61 24.14
C LEU A 3 -53.48 -26.99 23.18
N SER A 4 -54.64 -26.61 23.74
CA SER A 4 -55.74 -25.92 23.06
C SER A 4 -55.26 -24.64 22.34
N PHE A 5 -55.93 -24.30 21.24
CA PHE A 5 -55.67 -23.11 20.42
C PHE A 5 -55.63 -21.82 21.26
N ARG A 6 -56.46 -21.73 22.32
CA ARG A 6 -56.44 -20.61 23.28
C ARG A 6 -55.14 -20.53 24.08
N SER A 7 -54.51 -21.66 24.41
CA SER A 7 -53.24 -21.67 25.12
C SER A 7 -52.06 -21.33 24.22
N LYS A 8 -52.12 -21.68 22.92
CA LYS A 8 -51.12 -21.26 21.92
C LYS A 8 -51.20 -19.76 21.65
N ALA A 9 -52.40 -19.20 21.55
CA ALA A 9 -52.60 -17.75 21.41
C ALA A 9 -52.11 -16.96 22.62
N LYS A 10 -52.33 -17.47 23.84
CA LYS A 10 -51.78 -16.88 25.07
C LYS A 10 -50.25 -16.95 25.12
N LEU A 11 -49.65 -18.07 24.69
CA LEU A 11 -48.19 -18.18 24.62
C LEU A 11 -47.61 -17.18 23.62
N LEU A 12 -48.22 -17.03 22.43
CA LEU A 12 -47.76 -16.10 21.41
C LEU A 12 -47.87 -14.63 21.87
N ALA A 13 -48.96 -14.29 22.56
CA ALA A 13 -49.15 -12.96 23.14
C ALA A 13 -48.13 -12.66 24.24
N VAL A 14 -47.82 -13.63 25.09
CA VAL A 14 -46.77 -13.49 26.13
C VAL A 14 -45.39 -13.37 25.49
N SER A 15 -45.08 -14.14 24.45
CA SER A 15 -43.81 -14.04 23.72
C SER A 15 -43.64 -12.70 23.00
N LEU A 16 -44.71 -12.15 22.41
CA LEU A 16 -44.69 -10.83 21.78
C LEU A 16 -44.55 -9.70 22.81
N MET A 17 -45.21 -9.82 23.98
CA MET A 17 -45.00 -8.88 25.07
C MET A 17 -43.57 -8.95 25.62
N LEU A 18 -43.00 -10.15 25.79
CA LEU A 18 -41.61 -10.31 26.23
C LEU A 18 -40.61 -9.74 25.21
N LEU A 19 -40.85 -9.91 23.91
CA LEU A 19 -40.00 -9.31 22.88
C LEU A 19 -40.08 -7.79 22.94
N SER A 20 -41.28 -7.22 23.13
CA SER A 20 -41.46 -5.77 23.21
C SER A 20 -40.81 -5.18 24.47
N THR A 21 -40.86 -5.86 25.62
CA THR A 21 -40.23 -5.39 26.86
C THR A 21 -38.73 -5.54 26.83
N VAL A 22 -38.18 -6.61 26.23
CA VAL A 22 -36.74 -6.76 26.02
C VAL A 22 -36.23 -5.72 25.03
N THR A 23 -36.99 -5.39 23.98
CA THR A 23 -36.62 -4.33 23.02
C THR A 23 -36.67 -2.94 23.69
N TRP A 24 -37.65 -2.68 24.56
CA TRP A 24 -37.73 -1.44 25.34
C TRP A 24 -36.63 -1.33 26.40
N LEU A 25 -36.24 -2.43 27.05
CA LEU A 25 -35.09 -2.46 27.97
C LEU A 25 -33.77 -2.28 27.21
N TYR A 26 -33.64 -2.85 26.02
CA TYR A 26 -32.44 -2.69 25.18
C TYR A 26 -32.30 -1.26 24.65
N LEU A 27 -33.41 -0.60 24.31
CA LEU A 27 -33.42 0.81 23.91
C LEU A 27 -33.32 1.77 25.10
N GLY A 28 -33.81 1.38 26.29
CA GLY A 28 -33.79 2.22 27.50
C GLY A 28 -32.48 2.19 28.29
N VAL A 29 -31.65 1.15 28.14
CA VAL A 29 -30.33 1.05 28.79
C VAL A 29 -29.24 1.77 27.97
N GLY A 30 -29.51 2.13 26.71
CA GLY A 30 -28.57 2.86 25.86
C GLY A 30 -28.46 4.37 26.14
N ASP A 31 -29.34 4.95 26.95
CA ASP A 31 -29.50 6.40 27.10
C ASP A 31 -29.11 6.97 28.48
N ALA A 32 -28.45 6.18 29.34
CA ALA A 32 -28.08 6.61 30.70
C ALA A 32 -26.62 6.28 31.07
N GLU A 33 -25.65 6.80 30.31
CA GLU A 33 -24.29 7.15 30.80
C GLU A 33 -23.40 7.67 29.66
N TYR A 34 -23.77 8.77 29.01
CA TYR A 34 -22.79 9.64 28.32
C TYR A 34 -23.27 11.08 28.42
N GLY A 35 -22.44 11.92 29.04
CA GLY A 35 -22.67 13.36 29.17
C GLY A 35 -22.84 14.04 27.82
N GLN A 36 -23.76 15.01 27.80
CA GLN A 36 -24.20 15.80 26.66
C GLN A 36 -23.07 16.22 25.69
N PRO A 37 -23.18 15.91 24.39
CA PRO A 37 -22.61 16.74 23.35
C PRO A 37 -23.54 17.95 23.14
N SER A 38 -22.93 19.14 23.14
CA SER A 38 -23.57 20.40 22.78
C SER A 38 -24.36 20.27 21.46
N LYS A 39 -25.62 20.72 21.48
CA LYS A 39 -26.49 20.82 20.31
C LYS A 39 -25.92 21.84 19.31
N LEU A 40 -25.05 21.39 18.42
CA LEU A 40 -24.81 22.06 17.15
C LEU A 40 -26.04 21.80 16.25
N LYS A 41 -26.87 22.83 16.10
CA LYS A 41 -27.93 22.85 15.07
C LYS A 41 -27.25 22.70 13.70
N ALA A 42 -27.57 21.63 12.99
CA ALA A 42 -27.29 21.54 11.57
C ALA A 42 -27.98 22.71 10.84
N PRO A 43 -27.29 23.44 9.93
CA PRO A 43 -27.96 24.42 9.10
C PRO A 43 -28.91 23.68 8.16
N ARG A 44 -30.21 23.98 8.27
CA ARG A 44 -31.17 23.71 7.21
C ARG A 44 -30.92 24.75 6.11
N ASP A 45 -30.00 24.47 5.22
CA ASP A 45 -29.92 25.16 3.94
C ASP A 45 -29.78 24.11 2.83
N SER A 46 -30.81 24.03 1.99
CA SER A 46 -30.73 23.45 0.65
C SER A 46 -29.58 24.09 -0.15
N PRO A 47 -28.95 23.39 -1.11
CA PRO A 47 -27.87 23.98 -1.90
C PRO A 47 -28.39 25.23 -2.61
N LYS A 48 -27.88 26.40 -2.20
CA LYS A 48 -28.18 27.67 -2.89
C LYS A 48 -27.54 27.60 -4.27
N SER A 49 -28.39 27.61 -5.31
CA SER A 49 -28.00 27.92 -6.68
C SER A 49 -27.47 29.36 -6.69
N TYR A 50 -26.15 29.53 -6.69
CA TYR A 50 -25.54 30.85 -6.85
C TYR A 50 -25.83 31.37 -8.25
N SER A 51 -26.26 32.62 -8.35
CA SER A 51 -26.34 33.29 -9.65
C SER A 51 -24.94 33.47 -10.24
N GLN A 52 -24.81 33.53 -11.57
CA GLN A 52 -23.52 33.72 -12.24
C GLN A 52 -22.81 35.00 -11.76
N GLN A 53 -23.57 36.05 -11.44
CA GLN A 53 -23.07 37.30 -10.87
C GLN A 53 -22.50 37.15 -9.45
N GLU A 54 -23.07 36.29 -8.59
CA GLU A 54 -22.51 36.01 -7.26
C GLU A 54 -21.23 35.18 -7.34
N LEU A 55 -21.13 34.29 -8.34
CA LEU A 55 -19.92 33.52 -8.58
C LEU A 55 -18.77 34.42 -9.06
N GLU A 56 -19.06 35.34 -9.99
CA GLU A 56 -18.11 36.34 -10.48
C GLU A 56 -17.65 37.29 -9.37
N ALA A 57 -18.56 37.78 -8.52
CA ALA A 57 -18.21 38.62 -7.39
C ALA A 57 -17.30 37.88 -6.38
N ARG A 58 -17.53 36.59 -6.14
CA ARG A 58 -16.67 35.77 -5.28
C ARG A 58 -15.31 35.47 -5.92
N LEU A 59 -15.27 35.29 -7.24
CA LEU A 59 -14.01 35.12 -7.97
C LEU A 59 -13.14 36.37 -7.84
N GLN A 60 -13.72 37.55 -8.01
CA GLN A 60 -13.00 38.82 -7.87
C GLN A 60 -12.43 39.00 -6.45
N VAL A 61 -13.20 38.66 -5.41
CA VAL A 61 -12.70 38.71 -4.02
C VAL A 61 -11.55 37.73 -3.81
N ALA A 62 -11.67 36.50 -4.33
CA ALA A 62 -10.62 35.49 -4.21
C ALA A 62 -9.35 35.85 -5.00
N GLU A 63 -9.47 36.52 -6.15
CA GLU A 63 -8.35 37.05 -6.92
C GLU A 63 -7.65 38.20 -6.19
N GLU A 64 -8.40 39.08 -5.54
CA GLU A 64 -7.85 40.20 -4.78
C GLU A 64 -7.15 39.74 -3.50
N ASP A 65 -7.69 38.72 -2.81
CA ASP A 65 -7.02 38.08 -1.68
C ASP A 65 -5.75 37.34 -2.11
N ASN A 66 -5.76 36.65 -3.26
CA ASN A 66 -4.55 36.06 -3.85
C ASN A 66 -3.49 37.11 -4.20
N ARG A 67 -3.91 38.27 -4.72
CA ARG A 67 -3.01 39.39 -5.01
C ARG A 67 -2.38 39.94 -3.74
N LYS A 68 -3.13 40.09 -2.65
CA LYS A 68 -2.59 40.52 -1.34
C LYS A 68 -1.60 39.50 -0.77
N LEU A 69 -1.91 38.20 -0.87
CA LEU A 69 -1.00 37.12 -0.48
C LEU A 69 0.31 37.14 -1.28
N ARG A 70 0.24 37.39 -2.59
CA ARG A 70 1.43 37.53 -3.44
C ARG A 70 2.30 38.74 -3.06
N LEU A 71 1.68 39.84 -2.65
CA LEU A 71 2.39 41.02 -2.16
C LEU A 71 3.05 40.75 -0.79
N GLN A 72 2.38 40.05 0.13
CA GLN A 72 2.97 39.64 1.41
C GLN A 72 4.14 38.66 1.22
N LEU A 73 4.03 37.74 0.25
CA LEU A 73 5.11 36.82 -0.12
C LEU A 73 6.29 37.53 -0.80
N ALA A 74 6.06 38.66 -1.47
CA ALA A 74 7.12 39.48 -2.04
C ALA A 74 7.85 40.28 -0.94
N ASP A 75 7.13 40.80 0.05
CA ASP A 75 7.69 41.51 1.21
C ASP A 75 8.58 40.59 2.06
N LEU A 76 8.14 39.35 2.31
CA LEU A 76 8.94 38.33 2.99
C LEU A 76 10.21 37.95 2.21
N ARG A 77 10.19 38.04 0.87
CA ARG A 77 11.37 37.80 0.03
C ARG A 77 12.34 38.98 0.00
N SER A 78 11.88 40.21 0.24
CA SER A 78 12.77 41.36 0.39
C SER A 78 13.47 41.41 1.74
N GLU A 79 12.82 40.93 2.82
CA GLU A 79 13.47 40.81 4.14
C GLU A 79 14.64 39.79 4.11
N ASP A 80 14.52 38.69 3.34
CA ASP A 80 15.61 37.72 3.14
C ASP A 80 16.77 38.26 2.28
N LEU A 81 16.59 39.35 1.54
CA LEU A 81 17.60 39.93 0.64
C LEU A 81 18.33 41.15 1.25
N GLU A 82 17.78 41.77 2.30
CA GLU A 82 18.45 42.87 3.02
C GLU A 82 19.40 42.39 4.13
N ASP A 83 19.25 41.15 4.63
CA ASP A 83 20.18 40.56 5.62
C ASP A 83 21.54 40.12 5.00
N GLY A 84 21.72 40.34 3.69
CA GLY A 84 22.90 39.96 2.92
C GLY A 84 23.99 41.04 2.73
N LYS A 85 23.79 42.29 3.20
CA LYS A 85 24.79 43.37 3.01
C LYS A 85 24.86 44.35 4.18
N GLY A 86 25.82 44.15 5.08
CA GLY A 86 26.51 45.28 5.72
C GLY A 86 26.97 45.13 7.18
N SER A 87 28.27 45.38 7.37
CA SER A 87 28.93 45.92 8.57
C SER A 87 29.27 44.98 9.74
N SER A 88 30.54 44.56 9.73
CA SER A 88 31.34 44.17 10.90
C SER A 88 31.20 45.13 12.09
N ARG A 89 30.51 44.69 13.15
CA ARG A 89 30.76 45.14 14.53
C ARG A 89 30.54 43.97 15.49
N ASP A 90 31.61 43.67 16.23
CA ASP A 90 31.62 42.79 17.39
C ASP A 90 30.50 43.13 18.36
N ASN A 91 29.62 42.16 18.62
CA ASN A 91 29.06 41.95 19.94
C ASN A 91 28.63 40.49 20.08
N SER A 92 29.36 39.78 20.93
CA SER A 92 29.14 38.41 21.32
C SER A 92 27.77 38.23 21.99
N SER A 93 26.77 37.80 21.24
CA SER A 93 25.67 37.00 21.77
C SER A 93 25.95 35.55 21.39
N HIS A 94 26.31 34.73 22.37
CA HIS A 94 26.42 33.28 22.25
C HIS A 94 25.07 32.68 21.80
N CYS A 95 24.86 32.58 20.49
CA CYS A 95 23.96 31.58 19.94
C CYS A 95 24.79 30.28 19.90
N GLU A 96 24.54 29.35 20.81
CA GLU A 96 25.11 28.01 20.70
C GLU A 96 24.71 27.44 19.33
N GLN A 97 25.66 27.39 18.40
CA GLN A 97 25.52 26.61 17.18
C GLN A 97 25.34 25.16 17.62
N ARG A 98 24.08 24.70 17.74
CA ARG A 98 23.76 23.28 17.88
C ARG A 98 24.50 22.57 16.75
N SER A 99 25.55 21.82 17.09
CA SER A 99 26.43 21.18 16.12
C SER A 99 25.72 20.00 15.48
N LEU A 100 24.84 20.30 14.52
CA LEU A 100 24.16 19.33 13.67
C LEU A 100 25.20 18.43 12.96
N ALA A 101 24.74 17.30 12.44
CA ALA A 101 25.53 16.48 11.53
C ALA A 101 26.12 17.37 10.42
N GLN A 102 27.30 16.99 9.89
CA GLN A 102 27.88 17.80 8.82
C GLN A 102 26.91 17.81 7.63
N LYS A 103 26.78 18.95 6.94
CA LYS A 103 25.92 19.04 5.74
C LYS A 103 26.35 17.94 4.76
N CYS A 104 25.40 17.18 4.24
CA CYS A 104 25.62 16.04 3.33
C CYS A 104 26.32 14.82 3.95
N GLU A 105 26.54 14.76 5.26
CA GLU A 105 26.94 13.52 5.94
C GLU A 105 25.83 12.47 5.74
N LEU A 106 26.20 11.28 5.25
CA LEU A 106 25.29 10.14 5.08
C LEU A 106 24.93 9.56 6.46
N ILE A 107 23.63 9.52 6.75
CA ILE A 107 23.12 8.97 8.00
C ILE A 107 22.66 7.53 7.77
N HIS A 108 23.26 6.60 8.50
CA HIS A 108 22.95 5.17 8.40
C HIS A 108 21.90 4.77 9.44
N VAL A 109 20.83 4.13 8.97
CA VAL A 109 19.71 3.66 9.80
C VAL A 109 19.47 2.19 9.55
N ALA A 110 19.53 1.35 10.58
CA ALA A 110 19.23 -0.08 10.51
C ALA A 110 17.86 -0.41 11.10
N ILE A 111 17.11 -1.25 10.39
CA ILE A 111 15.75 -1.65 10.77
C ILE A 111 15.58 -3.15 10.53
N VAL A 112 15.02 -3.86 11.49
CA VAL A 112 14.56 -5.25 11.30
C VAL A 112 13.10 -5.21 10.89
N CYS A 113 12.79 -5.70 9.69
CA CYS A 113 11.45 -5.64 9.13
C CYS A 113 11.10 -6.96 8.44
N ALA A 114 10.11 -7.68 8.97
CA ALA A 114 9.73 -8.99 8.43
C ALA A 114 8.22 -9.15 8.30
N GLY A 115 7.81 -9.80 7.21
CA GLY A 115 6.41 -10.05 6.88
C GLY A 115 5.61 -8.81 6.47
N HIS A 116 4.34 -9.03 6.16
CA HIS A 116 3.45 -8.02 5.59
C HIS A 116 3.16 -6.84 6.53
N ASN A 117 2.93 -7.10 7.82
CA ASN A 117 2.54 -6.06 8.78
C ASN A 117 3.68 -5.06 9.01
N SER A 118 4.87 -5.56 9.33
CA SER A 118 6.05 -4.73 9.54
C SER A 118 6.42 -3.93 8.27
N SER A 119 6.25 -4.55 7.09
CA SER A 119 6.46 -3.87 5.80
C SER A 119 5.50 -2.71 5.55
N ARG A 120 4.28 -2.75 6.11
CA ARG A 120 3.36 -1.60 6.07
C ARG A 120 3.74 -0.55 7.11
N ASP A 121 4.02 -0.97 8.34
CA ASP A 121 4.29 -0.07 9.46
C ASP A 121 5.57 0.76 9.24
N VAL A 122 6.62 0.15 8.70
CA VAL A 122 7.91 0.82 8.42
C VAL A 122 7.77 2.00 7.45
N ILE A 123 6.74 2.02 6.60
CA ILE A 123 6.50 3.11 5.65
C ILE A 123 6.17 4.40 6.41
N THR A 124 5.38 4.33 7.48
CA THR A 124 5.04 5.49 8.31
C THR A 124 6.29 6.05 9.00
N LEU A 125 7.12 5.16 9.56
CA LEU A 125 8.42 5.54 10.11
C LEU A 125 9.26 6.27 9.08
N VAL A 126 9.45 5.66 7.91
CA VAL A 126 10.28 6.24 6.85
C VAL A 126 9.72 7.58 6.38
N LYS A 127 8.41 7.71 6.17
CA LYS A 127 7.79 9.02 5.85
C LYS A 127 8.09 10.07 6.90
N SER A 128 7.98 9.75 8.19
CA SER A 128 8.27 10.71 9.27
C SER A 128 9.75 11.14 9.28
N ILE A 129 10.69 10.22 9.05
CA ILE A 129 12.12 10.55 8.90
C ILE A 129 12.33 11.45 7.68
N LEU A 130 11.80 11.03 6.53
CA LEU A 130 11.99 11.71 5.25
C LEU A 130 11.34 13.09 5.21
N PHE A 131 10.26 13.31 5.96
CA PHE A 131 9.61 14.61 6.07
C PHE A 131 10.49 15.64 6.79
N HIS A 132 11.24 15.20 7.81
CA HIS A 132 12.11 16.08 8.60
C HIS A 132 13.58 16.08 8.15
N ARG A 133 13.97 15.22 7.19
CA ARG A 133 15.37 15.00 6.82
C ARG A 133 16.04 16.27 6.27
N ARG A 134 17.29 16.50 6.67
CA ARG A 134 18.20 17.48 6.03
C ARG A 134 19.48 16.84 5.47
N ASN A 135 19.65 15.55 5.68
CA ASN A 135 20.81 14.77 5.27
C ASN A 135 20.38 13.59 4.38
N PRO A 136 21.27 13.11 3.49
CA PRO A 136 21.07 11.85 2.79
C PRO A 136 20.97 10.69 3.80
N ILE A 137 20.14 9.69 3.49
CA ILE A 137 19.84 8.56 4.36
C ILE A 137 20.21 7.25 3.66
N HIS A 138 20.85 6.35 4.38
CA HIS A 138 21.03 4.95 3.97
C HIS A 138 20.26 4.04 4.93
N LEU A 139 19.21 3.39 4.42
CA LEU A 139 18.44 2.38 5.14
C LEU A 139 19.06 0.98 4.96
N HIS A 140 19.44 0.36 6.07
CA HIS A 140 19.87 -1.03 6.15
C HIS A 140 18.73 -1.88 6.69
N LEU A 141 18.10 -2.67 5.82
CA LEU A 141 16.89 -3.43 6.16
C LEU A 141 17.22 -4.92 6.30
N ILE A 142 17.10 -5.48 7.51
CA ILE A 142 17.12 -6.93 7.71
C ILE A 142 15.71 -7.45 7.43
N THR A 143 15.56 -8.24 6.36
CA THR A 143 14.25 -8.65 5.83
C THR A 143 14.15 -10.14 5.61
N ASP A 144 12.94 -10.69 5.77
CA ASP A 144 12.57 -11.96 5.17
C ASP A 144 12.27 -11.78 3.66
N SER A 145 12.01 -12.89 2.95
CA SER A 145 11.72 -12.84 1.51
C SER A 145 10.45 -12.05 1.19
N VAL A 146 9.47 -12.06 2.08
CA VAL A 146 8.21 -11.32 1.96
C VAL A 146 8.49 -9.81 2.01
N ALA A 147 9.14 -9.33 3.07
CA ALA A 147 9.47 -7.92 3.21
C ALA A 147 10.42 -7.43 2.12
N LEU A 148 11.38 -8.26 1.69
CA LEU A 148 12.27 -7.93 0.57
C LEU A 148 11.49 -7.68 -0.72
N ASN A 149 10.54 -8.56 -1.07
CA ASN A 149 9.73 -8.39 -2.28
C ASN A 149 8.88 -7.10 -2.22
N ILE A 150 8.27 -6.85 -1.06
CA ILE A 150 7.40 -5.68 -0.86
C ILE A 150 8.21 -4.39 -0.88
N LEU A 151 9.19 -4.27 0.02
CA LEU A 151 9.97 -3.04 0.22
C LEU A 151 10.93 -2.80 -0.94
N GLY A 152 11.52 -3.86 -1.51
CA GLY A 152 12.38 -3.75 -2.69
C GLY A 152 11.62 -3.14 -3.87
N ASN A 153 10.41 -3.62 -4.16
CA ASN A 153 9.57 -3.02 -5.19
C ASN A 153 9.10 -1.61 -4.81
N LEU A 154 8.65 -1.42 -3.56
CA LEU A 154 8.14 -0.14 -3.09
C LEU A 154 9.19 0.95 -3.24
N PHE A 155 10.39 0.77 -2.70
CA PHE A 155 11.42 1.79 -2.74
C PHE A 155 12.00 2.00 -4.15
N LYS A 156 12.11 0.93 -4.95
CA LYS A 156 12.48 1.04 -6.37
C LYS A 156 11.49 1.91 -7.16
N THR A 157 10.20 1.77 -6.88
CA THR A 157 9.14 2.57 -7.54
C THR A 157 8.88 3.90 -6.86
N TRP A 158 9.29 4.06 -5.60
CA TRP A 158 9.18 5.31 -4.88
C TRP A 158 10.23 6.32 -5.33
N LYS A 159 11.45 5.90 -5.73
CA LYS A 159 12.46 6.80 -6.32
C LYS A 159 12.68 8.09 -5.50
N VAL A 160 12.85 7.96 -4.19
CA VAL A 160 13.11 9.12 -3.33
C VAL A 160 14.56 9.58 -3.51
N PRO A 161 14.83 10.85 -3.84
CA PRO A 161 16.20 11.34 -3.97
C PRO A 161 17.00 11.24 -2.66
N SER A 162 18.30 10.99 -2.80
CA SER A 162 19.25 10.88 -1.68
C SER A 162 18.86 9.85 -0.61
N LEU A 163 18.11 8.81 -0.99
CA LEU A 163 17.75 7.68 -0.15
C LEU A 163 18.35 6.39 -0.72
N GLN A 164 19.36 5.85 -0.03
CA GLN A 164 19.98 4.56 -0.36
C GLN A 164 19.37 3.45 0.47
N ILE A 165 19.27 2.24 -0.09
CA ILE A 165 18.71 1.09 0.61
C ILE A 165 19.54 -0.15 0.34
N SER A 166 19.86 -0.88 1.40
CA SER A 166 20.50 -2.18 1.34
C SER A 166 19.69 -3.19 2.13
N PHE A 167 19.48 -4.37 1.55
CA PHE A 167 18.72 -5.46 2.16
C PHE A 167 19.67 -6.57 2.63
N TYR A 168 19.36 -7.13 3.80
CA TYR A 168 20.12 -8.22 4.42
C TYR A 168 19.16 -9.35 4.74
N ASN A 169 19.50 -10.57 4.32
CA ASN A 169 18.60 -11.71 4.43
C ASN A 169 18.54 -12.23 5.87
N ALA A 170 17.39 -12.08 6.52
CA ALA A 170 17.17 -12.55 7.89
C ALA A 170 17.38 -14.07 8.04
N SER A 171 17.24 -14.84 6.96
CA SER A 171 17.42 -16.29 6.98
C SER A 171 18.86 -16.71 7.23
N GLU A 172 19.83 -15.89 6.81
CA GLU A 172 21.27 -16.12 7.02
C GLU A 172 21.68 -15.84 8.47
N LEU A 173 20.96 -14.94 9.14
CA LEU A 173 21.21 -14.53 10.53
C LEU A 173 20.40 -15.36 11.53
N LYS A 174 19.36 -16.07 11.06
CA LYS A 174 18.46 -16.87 11.89
C LYS A 174 19.18 -17.88 12.80
N PRO A 175 20.18 -18.65 12.33
CA PRO A 175 20.90 -19.61 13.17
C PRO A 175 21.60 -18.96 14.36
N GLU A 176 21.94 -17.67 14.25
CA GLU A 176 22.68 -16.96 15.28
C GLU A 176 21.88 -16.80 16.58
N VAL A 177 20.55 -16.68 16.46
CA VAL A 177 19.66 -16.34 17.58
C VAL A 177 18.55 -17.38 17.82
N SER A 178 18.34 -18.33 16.90
CA SER A 178 17.22 -19.29 17.01
C SER A 178 17.28 -20.23 18.21
N TRP A 179 18.46 -20.38 18.82
CA TRP A 179 18.66 -21.20 20.01
C TRP A 179 18.15 -20.51 21.29
N ILE A 180 17.86 -19.20 21.26
CA ILE A 180 17.35 -18.43 22.41
C ILE A 180 15.83 -18.63 22.52
N PRO A 181 15.31 -19.23 23.61
CA PRO A 181 13.88 -19.28 23.84
C PRO A 181 13.31 -17.85 24.04
N ASN A 182 12.22 -17.53 23.35
CA ASN A 182 11.64 -16.18 23.34
C ASN A 182 10.10 -16.23 23.39
N LYS A 183 9.51 -15.38 24.23
CA LYS A 183 8.05 -15.21 24.36
C LYS A 183 7.52 -13.93 23.72
N HIS A 184 8.40 -13.07 23.20
CA HIS A 184 8.01 -11.79 22.61
C HIS A 184 7.15 -12.00 21.35
N TYR A 185 6.17 -11.12 21.13
CA TYR A 185 5.22 -11.24 20.03
C TYR A 185 5.87 -11.15 18.63
N SER A 186 6.99 -10.43 18.51
CA SER A 186 7.78 -10.36 17.27
C SER A 186 8.58 -11.64 16.98
N GLY A 187 8.52 -12.64 17.86
CA GLY A 187 9.20 -13.92 17.70
C GLY A 187 10.70 -13.76 17.48
N ILE A 188 11.26 -14.55 16.57
CA ILE A 188 12.71 -14.57 16.30
C ILE A 188 13.24 -13.24 15.76
N PHE A 189 12.43 -12.46 15.04
CA PHE A 189 12.85 -11.17 14.49
C PHE A 189 13.14 -10.14 15.59
N GLY A 190 12.48 -10.25 16.74
CA GLY A 190 12.79 -9.43 17.91
C GLY A 190 14.17 -9.68 18.53
N LEU A 191 14.90 -10.73 18.09
CA LEU A 191 16.28 -11.00 18.53
C LEU A 191 17.33 -10.53 17.52
N MET A 192 16.93 -10.17 16.30
CA MET A 192 17.85 -9.97 15.18
C MET A 192 18.76 -8.75 15.34
N LYS A 193 18.40 -7.76 16.17
CA LYS A 193 19.27 -6.60 16.44
C LYS A 193 20.60 -7.00 17.08
N LEU A 194 20.65 -8.15 17.77
CA LEU A 194 21.90 -8.71 18.34
C LEU A 194 22.94 -9.07 17.26
N THR A 195 22.48 -9.33 16.03
CA THR A 195 23.32 -9.81 14.92
C THR A 195 23.84 -8.67 14.03
N LEU A 196 23.52 -7.41 14.32
CA LEU A 196 23.82 -6.27 13.44
C LEU A 196 25.32 -6.06 13.16
N THR A 197 26.20 -6.38 14.12
CA THR A 197 27.66 -6.28 13.93
C THR A 197 28.18 -7.25 12.86
N LYS A 198 27.47 -8.38 12.66
CA LYS A 198 27.74 -9.41 11.65
C LYS A 198 27.01 -9.13 10.34
N ALA A 199 25.78 -8.63 10.40
CA ALA A 199 24.94 -8.39 9.22
C ALA A 199 25.40 -7.18 8.39
N LEU A 200 25.80 -6.09 9.06
CA LEU A 200 26.12 -4.82 8.41
C LEU A 200 27.57 -4.79 7.88
N PRO A 201 27.87 -3.95 6.86
CA PRO A 201 29.19 -3.86 6.24
C PRO A 201 30.32 -3.65 7.25
N SER A 202 31.46 -4.30 7.05
CA SER A 202 32.58 -4.30 8.00
C SER A 202 33.26 -2.94 8.15
N ASP A 203 33.17 -2.10 7.12
CA ASP A 203 33.65 -0.72 7.05
C ASP A 203 32.67 0.30 7.65
N LEU A 204 31.41 -0.07 7.88
CA LEU A 204 30.44 0.79 8.54
C LEU A 204 30.79 0.94 10.03
N SER A 205 31.08 2.16 10.46
CA SER A 205 31.56 2.47 11.82
C SER A 205 30.44 2.70 12.84
N LYS A 206 29.33 3.30 12.44
CA LYS A 206 28.21 3.64 13.35
C LYS A 206 26.87 3.62 12.65
N VAL A 207 25.80 3.32 13.39
CA VAL A 207 24.43 3.20 12.84
C VAL A 207 23.37 3.52 13.90
N ILE A 208 22.24 4.13 13.49
CA ILE A 208 21.03 4.26 14.32
C ILE A 208 20.15 3.04 14.06
N VAL A 209 19.75 2.31 15.10
CA VAL A 209 18.80 1.20 14.99
C VAL A 209 17.43 1.67 15.45
N LEU A 210 16.39 1.38 14.66
CA LEU A 210 15.02 1.79 14.93
C LEU A 210 14.05 0.61 14.86
N ASP A 211 13.09 0.56 15.77
CA ASP A 211 11.88 -0.26 15.62
C ASP A 211 10.92 0.33 14.59
N THR A 212 10.09 -0.52 13.96
CA THR A 212 9.19 -0.11 12.86
C THR A 212 7.99 0.72 13.31
N ASP A 213 7.70 0.76 14.60
CA ASP A 213 6.56 1.45 15.24
C ASP A 213 6.98 2.77 15.91
N ILE A 214 7.97 3.43 15.30
CA ILE A 214 8.49 4.73 15.70
C ILE A 214 7.95 5.85 14.78
N THR A 215 7.76 7.04 15.34
CA THR A 215 7.42 8.25 14.61
C THR A 215 8.38 9.37 15.01
N PHE A 216 9.07 9.94 14.02
CA PHE A 216 9.93 11.12 14.22
C PHE A 216 9.09 12.39 14.17
N ALA A 217 9.43 13.34 15.05
CA ALA A 217 8.88 14.69 15.09
C ALA A 217 9.95 15.76 14.84
N THR A 218 11.18 15.35 14.51
CA THR A 218 12.36 16.20 14.33
C THR A 218 13.29 15.59 13.28
N ASP A 219 14.34 16.34 12.90
CA ASP A 219 15.40 15.84 12.05
C ASP A 219 16.25 14.76 12.76
N ILE A 220 16.41 13.60 12.12
CA ILE A 220 17.23 12.48 12.61
C ILE A 220 18.73 12.84 12.71
N ALA A 221 19.18 13.87 11.98
CA ALA A 221 20.55 14.39 12.07
C ALA A 221 20.92 14.87 13.50
N GLU A 222 19.96 15.37 14.25
CA GLU A 222 20.16 15.74 15.66
C GLU A 222 20.48 14.52 16.54
N LEU A 223 19.84 13.37 16.28
CA LEU A 223 20.12 12.10 16.96
C LEU A 223 21.49 11.56 16.54
N TRP A 224 21.80 11.63 15.24
CA TRP A 224 23.09 11.21 14.70
C TRP A 224 24.27 11.98 15.31
N ALA A 225 24.12 13.27 15.55
CA ALA A 225 25.15 14.12 16.15
C ALA A 225 25.54 13.67 17.58
N ILE A 226 24.67 12.94 18.29
CA ILE A 226 24.92 12.48 19.66
C ILE A 226 26.08 11.48 19.73
N PHE A 227 26.41 10.77 18.65
CA PHE A 227 27.61 9.93 18.61
C PHE A 227 28.89 10.69 19.01
N ARG A 228 28.98 12.00 18.72
CA ARG A 228 30.12 12.84 19.10
C ARG A 228 30.27 13.03 20.61
N LYS A 229 29.22 12.74 21.38
CA LYS A 229 29.20 12.83 22.86
C LYS A 229 29.66 11.55 23.54
N PHE A 230 29.85 10.45 22.81
CA PHE A 230 30.30 9.20 23.39
C PHE A 230 31.77 9.33 23.78
N THR A 231 32.11 8.90 24.99
CA THR A 231 33.48 8.98 25.52
C THR A 231 33.88 7.64 26.16
N GLY A 232 35.19 7.42 26.28
CA GLY A 232 35.72 6.20 26.90
C GLY A 232 35.25 4.91 26.23
N GLN A 233 34.68 4.00 27.04
CA GLN A 233 34.22 2.67 26.64
C GLN A 233 32.79 2.64 26.10
N GLN A 234 32.12 3.79 25.98
CA GLN A 234 30.74 3.85 25.49
C GLN A 234 30.66 3.40 24.03
N VAL A 235 29.75 2.46 23.77
CA VAL A 235 29.51 1.85 22.45
C VAL A 235 28.02 1.75 22.10
N LEU A 236 27.14 1.87 23.10
CA LEU A 236 25.68 1.86 22.96
C LEU A 236 25.11 3.19 23.44
N GLY A 237 24.19 3.80 22.68
CA GLY A 237 23.33 4.89 23.17
C GLY A 237 21.90 4.43 23.24
N LEU A 238 21.30 4.49 24.43
CA LEU A 238 19.97 3.97 24.69
C LEU A 238 19.19 4.88 25.64
N VAL A 239 17.86 4.89 25.49
CA VAL A 239 16.96 5.58 26.43
C VAL A 239 16.55 4.61 27.54
N GLU A 240 16.57 5.09 28.80
CA GLU A 240 16.08 4.31 29.94
C GLU A 240 14.62 3.88 29.70
N ASN A 241 14.30 2.64 30.07
CA ASN A 241 12.95 2.11 29.97
C ASN A 241 12.01 2.89 30.92
N GLN A 242 10.87 3.35 30.38
CA GLN A 242 9.98 4.27 31.08
C GLN A 242 8.94 3.56 31.97
N SER A 243 9.07 2.24 32.16
CA SER A 243 8.24 1.44 33.07
C SER A 243 9.09 0.79 34.16
N ASP A 244 8.44 0.26 35.20
CA ASP A 244 9.11 -0.47 36.29
C ASP A 244 9.37 -1.96 35.95
N TRP A 245 9.40 -2.32 34.65
CA TRP A 245 9.59 -3.70 34.18
C TRP A 245 10.79 -4.39 34.84
N TYR A 246 11.98 -3.83 34.66
CA TYR A 246 13.20 -4.45 35.19
C TYR A 246 13.39 -4.28 36.70
N LEU A 247 12.54 -3.51 37.39
CA LEU A 247 12.57 -3.41 38.85
C LEU A 247 11.87 -4.58 39.54
N GLY A 248 11.09 -5.39 38.81
CA GLY A 248 10.41 -6.58 39.36
C GLY A 248 9.14 -6.27 40.17
N ASN A 249 8.69 -5.01 40.17
CA ASN A 249 7.65 -4.53 41.08
C ASN A 249 6.25 -4.43 40.45
N LEU A 250 6.07 -4.82 39.18
CA LEU A 250 4.80 -4.68 38.46
C LEU A 250 3.71 -5.65 38.94
N TRP A 251 4.06 -6.89 39.25
CA TRP A 251 3.11 -7.89 39.75
C TRP A 251 3.79 -8.95 40.62
N LYS A 252 2.99 -9.66 41.42
CA LYS A 252 3.44 -10.74 42.30
C LYS A 252 4.13 -11.84 41.47
N ASN A 253 5.34 -12.21 41.85
CA ASN A 253 6.21 -13.19 41.17
C ASN A 253 6.80 -12.73 39.81
N HIS A 254 6.79 -11.43 39.49
CA HIS A 254 7.55 -10.93 38.34
C HIS A 254 9.06 -11.07 38.61
N LYS A 255 9.74 -11.90 37.81
CA LYS A 255 11.21 -12.02 37.82
C LYS A 255 11.75 -11.49 36.50
N PRO A 256 12.22 -10.23 36.42
CA PRO A 256 12.77 -9.68 35.19
C PRO A 256 14.18 -10.22 34.91
N TRP A 257 14.63 -10.06 33.67
CA TRP A 257 16.03 -10.24 33.31
C TRP A 257 16.92 -9.19 34.02
N PRO A 258 18.22 -9.46 34.24
CA PRO A 258 19.10 -8.49 34.88
C PRO A 258 19.19 -7.17 34.09
N ALA A 259 19.08 -6.05 34.79
CA ALA A 259 19.27 -4.73 34.18
C ALA A 259 19.85 -3.71 35.18
N LEU A 260 20.35 -2.60 34.64
CA LEU A 260 20.74 -1.43 35.42
C LEU A 260 19.52 -0.52 35.63
N GLY A 261 19.16 -0.23 36.88
CA GLY A 261 18.01 0.63 37.19
C GLY A 261 16.71 0.08 36.58
N ARG A 262 15.98 0.91 35.84
CA ARG A 262 14.78 0.50 35.10
C ARG A 262 15.08 -0.28 33.82
N GLY A 263 16.36 -0.48 33.48
CA GLY A 263 16.80 -1.00 32.19
C GLY A 263 16.65 0.02 31.07
N PHE A 264 16.94 -0.41 29.84
CA PHE A 264 16.93 0.41 28.63
C PHE A 264 15.99 -0.19 27.59
N ASN A 265 15.33 0.67 26.80
CA ASN A 265 14.49 0.24 25.70
C ASN A 265 15.28 0.16 24.38
N THR A 266 15.12 -0.93 23.63
CA THR A 266 15.86 -1.19 22.37
C THR A 266 15.15 -0.65 21.11
N GLY A 267 14.13 0.20 21.25
CA GLY A 267 13.46 0.83 20.11
C GLY A 267 14.31 1.84 19.37
N VAL A 268 15.16 2.58 20.08
CA VAL A 268 16.12 3.52 19.51
C VAL A 268 17.49 3.20 20.08
N ILE A 269 18.41 2.79 19.22
CA ILE A 269 19.78 2.44 19.61
C ILE A 269 20.78 3.20 18.77
N LEU A 270 21.76 3.84 19.40
CA LEU A 270 22.98 4.30 18.72
C LEU A 270 24.06 3.24 18.88
N LEU A 271 24.55 2.65 17.79
CA LEU A 271 25.60 1.64 17.83
C LEU A 271 26.90 2.16 17.22
N LEU A 272 28.01 2.11 17.97
CA LEU A 272 29.36 2.20 17.42
C LEU A 272 29.84 0.81 17.02
N LEU A 273 29.56 0.43 15.77
CA LEU A 273 29.80 -0.91 15.23
C LEU A 273 31.29 -1.29 15.22
N ASP A 274 32.17 -0.35 14.88
CA ASP A 274 33.61 -0.56 14.90
C ASP A 274 34.11 -0.98 16.29
N LYS A 275 33.73 -0.23 17.33
CA LYS A 275 34.09 -0.54 18.72
C LYS A 275 33.39 -1.81 19.21
N LEU A 276 32.12 -2.03 18.85
CA LEU A 276 31.40 -3.27 19.21
C LEU A 276 32.09 -4.51 18.64
N ARG A 277 32.57 -4.45 17.40
CA ARG A 277 33.36 -5.52 16.78
C ARG A 277 34.69 -5.72 17.52
N MET A 278 35.39 -4.63 17.86
CA MET A 278 36.66 -4.69 18.60
C MET A 278 36.53 -5.36 19.98
N ILE A 279 35.43 -5.11 20.71
CA ILE A 279 35.21 -5.72 22.03
C ILE A 279 34.60 -7.13 21.95
N GLY A 280 34.40 -7.68 20.74
CA GLY A 280 33.81 -9.00 20.55
C GLY A 280 32.33 -9.07 20.97
N TRP A 281 31.52 -8.07 20.56
CA TRP A 281 30.10 -7.98 20.91
C TRP A 281 29.34 -9.30 20.75
N GLU A 282 29.58 -10.03 19.65
CA GLU A 282 28.91 -11.31 19.37
C GLU A 282 29.12 -12.32 20.49
N GLU A 283 30.36 -12.54 20.89
CA GLU A 283 30.70 -13.44 21.99
C GLU A 283 30.14 -12.93 23.32
N LEU A 284 30.24 -11.62 23.56
CA LEU A 284 29.80 -10.99 24.80
C LEU A 284 28.30 -11.21 25.08
N TRP A 285 27.43 -10.97 24.09
CA TRP A 285 26.00 -11.17 24.28
C TRP A 285 25.63 -12.66 24.31
N ARG A 286 26.32 -13.51 23.54
CA ARG A 286 26.09 -14.97 23.52
C ARG A 286 26.33 -15.59 24.90
N VAL A 287 27.52 -15.39 25.46
CA VAL A 287 27.89 -15.89 26.80
C VAL A 287 26.94 -15.34 27.87
N THR A 288 26.55 -14.07 27.76
CA THR A 288 25.58 -13.47 28.68
C THR A 288 24.21 -14.15 28.58
N ALA A 289 23.70 -14.35 27.37
CA ALA A 289 22.41 -15.01 27.14
C ALA A 289 22.43 -16.46 27.66
N GLU A 290 23.47 -17.25 27.37
CA GLU A 290 23.62 -18.61 27.88
C GLU A 290 23.61 -18.66 29.41
N ARG A 291 24.37 -17.77 30.06
CA ARG A 291 24.44 -17.68 31.52
C ARG A 291 23.09 -17.36 32.14
N GLU A 292 22.38 -16.35 31.63
CA GLU A 292 21.09 -15.95 32.19
C GLU A 292 20.00 -17.00 31.92
N LEU A 293 20.05 -17.69 30.77
CA LEU A 293 19.11 -18.77 30.42
C LEU A 293 19.22 -20.00 31.34
N MET A 294 20.32 -20.17 32.08
CA MET A 294 20.39 -21.20 33.13
C MET A 294 19.40 -20.94 34.27
N ASN A 295 19.07 -19.67 34.53
CA ASN A 295 18.19 -19.23 35.61
C ASN A 295 16.84 -18.68 35.13
N MET A 296 16.72 -18.41 33.83
CA MET A 296 15.57 -17.81 33.16
C MET A 296 15.12 -18.72 32.02
N LEU A 297 13.85 -19.14 32.01
CA LEU A 297 13.35 -20.11 31.02
C LEU A 297 13.31 -19.55 29.57
N SER A 298 13.22 -18.23 29.42
CA SER A 298 13.16 -17.55 28.12
C SER A 298 13.36 -16.05 28.28
N THR A 299 13.70 -15.37 27.17
CA THR A 299 13.49 -13.92 27.05
C THR A 299 12.00 -13.59 27.03
N SER A 300 11.64 -12.40 27.52
CA SER A 300 10.28 -11.85 27.49
C SER A 300 10.19 -10.63 26.58
N LEU A 301 11.23 -9.80 26.57
CA LEU A 301 11.37 -8.61 25.71
C LEU A 301 12.47 -8.81 24.65
N ALA A 302 12.68 -10.05 24.22
CA ALA A 302 13.61 -10.46 23.16
C ALA A 302 15.03 -9.87 23.33
N ASP A 303 15.54 -9.13 22.33
CA ASP A 303 16.88 -8.54 22.37
C ASP A 303 17.09 -7.60 23.58
N GLN A 304 16.04 -6.89 24.00
CA GLN A 304 16.08 -5.91 25.07
C GLN A 304 16.57 -6.53 26.37
N ASP A 305 16.13 -7.75 26.67
CA ASP A 305 16.55 -8.47 27.87
C ASP A 305 18.05 -8.80 27.85
N ILE A 306 18.58 -9.19 26.70
CA ILE A 306 20.00 -9.55 26.53
C ILE A 306 20.87 -8.29 26.54
N PHE A 307 20.48 -7.23 25.84
CA PHE A 307 21.17 -5.93 25.90
C PHE A 307 21.27 -5.44 27.36
N ASN A 308 20.17 -5.50 28.11
CA ASN A 308 20.16 -5.08 29.51
C ASN A 308 21.05 -5.95 30.41
N ALA A 309 21.08 -7.27 30.20
CA ALA A 309 21.93 -8.17 30.97
C ALA A 309 23.44 -7.92 30.70
N VAL A 310 23.80 -7.61 29.45
CA VAL A 310 25.17 -7.22 29.09
C VAL A 310 25.52 -5.88 29.77
N ILE A 311 24.65 -4.87 29.65
CA ILE A 311 24.87 -3.55 30.26
C ILE A 311 24.96 -3.65 31.79
N LYS A 312 24.17 -4.51 32.42
CA LYS A 312 24.25 -4.75 33.86
C LYS A 312 25.63 -5.27 34.28
N SER A 313 26.23 -6.11 33.44
CA SER A 313 27.57 -6.66 33.67
C SER A 313 28.68 -5.67 33.32
N SER A 314 28.42 -4.69 32.43
CA SER A 314 29.39 -3.67 32.02
C SER A 314 28.72 -2.30 31.79
N PRO A 315 28.40 -1.55 32.87
CA PRO A 315 27.65 -0.30 32.78
C PRO A 315 28.36 0.82 32.02
N THR A 316 29.68 0.76 31.87
CA THR A 316 30.48 1.76 31.14
C THR A 316 30.27 1.74 29.63
N LEU A 317 29.62 0.69 29.10
CA LEU A 317 29.33 0.55 27.67
C LEU A 317 28.19 1.45 27.18
N VAL A 318 27.33 1.94 28.07
CA VAL A 318 26.12 2.70 27.69
C VAL A 318 26.29 4.20 27.90
N TYR A 319 25.90 4.96 26.89
CA TYR A 319 25.58 6.38 26.96
C TYR A 319 24.05 6.52 27.11
N GLN A 320 23.59 7.05 28.24
CA GLN A 320 22.16 7.23 28.47
C GLN A 320 21.64 8.43 27.66
N LEU A 321 20.75 8.16 26.72
CA LEU A 321 20.07 9.17 25.92
C LEU A 321 18.96 9.85 26.74
N PRO A 322 18.73 11.15 26.53
CA PRO A 322 17.55 11.83 27.05
C PRO A 322 16.25 11.17 26.58
N CYS A 323 15.24 11.12 27.45
CA CYS A 323 14.09 10.26 27.20
C CYS A 323 13.13 10.73 26.10
N TYR A 324 13.22 11.99 25.66
CA TYR A 324 12.48 12.49 24.50
C TYR A 324 12.94 11.88 23.15
N TRP A 325 14.12 11.25 23.11
CA TRP A 325 14.59 10.50 21.95
C TRP A 325 13.97 9.10 21.81
N ASN A 326 13.13 8.69 22.76
CA ASN A 326 12.36 7.45 22.70
C ASN A 326 11.23 7.54 23.75
N VAL A 327 10.21 8.35 23.46
CA VAL A 327 9.01 8.49 24.31
C VAL A 327 8.17 7.22 24.15
N GLN A 328 8.18 6.36 25.16
CA GLN A 328 7.62 5.01 25.11
C GLN A 328 6.15 5.03 25.49
N LEU A 329 5.29 4.62 24.55
CA LEU A 329 3.85 4.53 24.73
C LEU A 329 3.45 3.07 24.97
N SER A 330 3.52 2.67 26.23
CA SER A 330 3.07 1.36 26.70
C SER A 330 2.33 1.44 28.03
N ASP A 331 1.77 0.30 28.46
CA ASP A 331 1.08 0.19 29.74
C ASP A 331 2.05 0.48 30.89
N HIS A 332 1.59 1.25 31.88
CA HIS A 332 2.39 1.64 33.05
C HIS A 332 3.69 2.41 32.74
N THR A 333 3.76 3.06 31.57
CA THR A 333 4.87 3.97 31.23
C THR A 333 4.71 5.33 31.89
N ARG A 334 5.84 5.99 32.17
CA ARG A 334 5.92 7.35 32.73
C ARG A 334 6.31 8.36 31.66
N SER A 335 5.83 8.18 30.44
CA SER A 335 6.23 8.96 29.25
C SER A 335 5.97 10.46 29.38
N GLU A 336 4.97 10.87 30.16
CA GLU A 336 4.66 12.28 30.43
C GLU A 336 5.79 13.05 31.13
N GLN A 337 6.79 12.36 31.68
CA GLN A 337 7.97 12.98 32.30
C GLN A 337 9.04 13.41 31.28
N CYS A 338 8.87 13.03 30.01
CA CYS A 338 9.89 13.22 28.97
C CYS A 338 9.72 14.49 28.13
N TYR A 339 8.62 15.21 28.33
CA TYR A 339 8.31 16.42 27.58
C TYR A 339 7.49 17.36 28.46
N SER A 340 7.75 18.65 28.33
CA SER A 340 6.97 19.72 28.96
C SER A 340 6.18 20.52 27.94
N GLU A 341 6.75 20.67 26.73
CA GLU A 341 6.16 21.35 25.60
C GLU A 341 6.27 20.50 24.32
N LEU A 342 5.53 20.87 23.27
CA LEU A 342 5.55 20.14 22.00
C LEU A 342 6.94 20.10 21.35
N ALA A 343 7.73 21.17 21.50
CA ALA A 343 9.07 21.27 20.92
C ALA A 343 10.08 20.27 21.55
N ASP A 344 9.76 19.72 22.72
CA ASP A 344 10.58 18.71 23.39
C ASP A 344 10.43 17.33 22.75
N LEU A 345 9.31 17.06 22.07
CA LEU A 345 9.03 15.74 21.48
C LEU A 345 9.88 15.51 20.24
N LYS A 346 10.78 14.52 20.31
CA LYS A 346 11.68 14.17 19.20
C LYS A 346 11.28 12.85 18.53
N VAL A 347 11.04 11.81 19.32
CA VAL A 347 10.71 10.47 18.83
C VAL A 347 9.64 9.83 19.72
N ILE A 348 8.56 9.39 19.09
CA ILE A 348 7.45 8.67 19.74
C ILE A 348 7.53 7.21 19.36
N HIS A 349 7.40 6.31 20.34
CA HIS A 349 7.53 4.87 20.15
C HIS A 349 6.27 4.15 20.64
N TRP A 350 5.53 3.53 19.70
CA TRP A 350 4.29 2.81 19.96
C TRP A 350 4.52 1.36 20.41
N ASN A 351 5.37 1.20 21.44
CA ASN A 351 5.92 -0.10 21.86
C ASN A 351 4.90 -1.05 22.52
N SER A 352 3.68 -0.59 22.84
CA SER A 352 2.60 -1.48 23.29
C SER A 352 2.11 -2.44 22.18
N PRO A 353 1.72 -3.67 22.53
CA PRO A 353 0.91 -4.52 21.64
C PRO A 353 -0.42 -3.87 21.22
N HIS A 354 -0.95 -2.94 22.03
CA HIS A 354 -2.17 -2.19 21.73
C HIS A 354 -1.96 -1.04 20.75
N LYS A 355 -0.71 -0.72 20.39
CA LYS A 355 -0.33 0.32 19.42
C LYS A 355 -1.06 1.63 19.70
N LEU A 356 -1.88 2.12 18.75
CA LEU A 356 -2.61 3.38 18.88
C LEU A 356 -3.72 3.38 19.94
N ARG A 357 -4.01 2.25 20.60
CA ARG A 357 -5.09 2.12 21.61
C ARG A 357 -4.60 2.26 23.06
N VAL A 358 -3.35 2.65 23.26
CA VAL A 358 -2.76 2.91 24.58
C VAL A 358 -3.44 4.06 25.32
N LYS A 359 -3.34 4.07 26.64
CA LYS A 359 -3.81 5.17 27.50
C LYS A 359 -2.63 6.07 27.86
N ASN A 360 -2.70 7.34 27.44
CA ASN A 360 -1.76 8.40 27.83
C ASN A 360 -2.50 9.74 27.78
N LYS A 361 -2.15 10.70 28.66
CA LYS A 361 -2.81 12.01 28.72
C LYS A 361 -2.80 12.75 27.38
N HIS A 362 -1.74 12.58 26.59
CA HIS A 362 -1.52 13.25 25.32
C HIS A 362 -1.66 12.31 24.11
N VAL A 363 -2.31 11.15 24.29
CA VAL A 363 -2.40 10.12 23.24
C VAL A 363 -3.04 10.63 21.94
N GLU A 364 -4.03 11.51 22.01
CA GLU A 364 -4.72 12.03 20.81
C GLU A 364 -3.79 12.88 19.94
N LEU A 365 -2.89 13.65 20.55
CA LEU A 365 -1.86 14.38 19.82
C LEU A 365 -0.91 13.42 19.11
N PHE A 366 -0.38 12.42 19.84
CA PHE A 366 0.55 11.44 19.26
C PHE A 366 -0.11 10.67 18.12
N ARG A 367 -1.37 10.27 18.31
CA ARG A 367 -2.15 9.56 17.32
C ARG A 367 -2.39 10.42 16.09
N THR A 368 -2.67 11.70 16.26
CA THR A 368 -2.81 12.66 15.15
C THR A 368 -1.50 12.79 14.37
N LEU A 369 -0.36 12.88 15.05
CA LEU A 369 0.95 12.92 14.38
C LEU A 369 1.24 11.63 13.60
N TYR A 370 1.01 10.46 14.20
CA TYR A 370 1.16 9.18 13.53
C TYR A 370 0.25 9.07 12.30
N LEU A 371 -1.04 9.40 12.44
CA LEU A 371 -2.01 9.35 11.36
C LEU A 371 -1.66 10.34 10.24
N THR A 372 -1.10 11.50 10.58
CA THR A 372 -0.60 12.46 9.59
C THR A 372 0.40 11.79 8.66
N PHE A 373 1.43 11.11 9.19
CA PHE A 373 2.43 10.43 8.35
C PHE A 373 1.91 9.15 7.71
N LEU A 374 0.97 8.45 8.35
CA LEU A 374 0.32 7.28 7.77
C LEU A 374 -0.41 7.65 6.47
N GLU A 375 -1.16 8.75 6.50
CA GLU A 375 -2.00 9.25 5.41
C GLU A 375 -1.27 10.22 4.47
N TYR A 376 -0.08 10.70 4.84
CA TYR A 376 0.74 11.61 4.04
C TYR A 376 1.05 11.01 2.67
N ASP A 377 0.88 11.80 1.61
CA ASP A 377 1.22 11.37 0.26
C ASP A 377 2.74 11.18 0.12
N GLY A 378 3.15 9.91 0.00
CA GLY A 378 4.55 9.55 -0.15
C GLY A 378 5.21 10.16 -1.39
N SER A 379 4.47 10.43 -2.47
CA SER A 379 5.04 10.98 -3.70
C SER A 379 5.56 12.40 -3.51
N LEU A 380 5.04 13.16 -2.54
CA LEU A 380 5.57 14.49 -2.18
C LEU A 380 7.01 14.45 -1.65
N LEU A 381 7.48 13.29 -1.16
CA LEU A 381 8.83 13.10 -0.63
C LEU A 381 9.89 12.88 -1.74
N ARG A 382 9.47 12.80 -3.01
CA ARG A 382 10.37 12.80 -4.18
C ARG A 382 10.95 14.16 -4.51
N ARG A 383 10.36 15.25 -4.01
CA ARG A 383 10.92 16.59 -4.23
C ARG A 383 12.27 16.69 -3.55
N GLU A 384 13.29 17.05 -4.30
CA GLU A 384 14.62 17.23 -3.76
C GLU A 384 14.64 18.48 -2.87
N LEU A 385 14.73 18.25 -1.56
CA LEU A 385 14.84 19.32 -0.55
C LEU A 385 16.30 19.63 -0.20
N ILE A 386 17.24 18.77 -0.61
CA ILE A 386 18.64 18.80 -0.19
C ILE A 386 19.53 18.83 -1.42
N GLY A 387 20.15 19.98 -1.73
CA GLY A 387 21.24 20.07 -2.69
C GLY A 387 22.54 19.55 -2.07
N CYS A 388 22.79 18.25 -2.19
CA CYS A 388 24.09 17.63 -1.91
C CYS A 388 24.71 17.19 -3.23
N PRO A 389 26.01 17.48 -3.50
CA PRO A 389 26.67 16.98 -4.69
C PRO A 389 26.68 15.45 -4.62
N THR A 390 25.93 14.79 -5.50
CA THR A 390 25.99 13.34 -5.68
C THR A 390 27.12 13.01 -6.64
N ASP A 391 28.06 12.17 -6.23
CA ASP A 391 29.06 11.61 -7.13
C ASP A 391 28.33 10.70 -8.15
N GLY A 392 28.11 11.25 -9.34
CA GLY A 392 27.45 10.56 -10.45
C GLY A 392 25.94 10.77 -10.46
N GLU A 393 25.50 11.95 -10.89
CA GLU A 393 24.20 12.11 -11.53
C GLU A 393 24.17 11.20 -12.77
N GLN A 394 23.73 9.96 -12.61
CA GLN A 394 23.00 9.33 -13.70
C GLN A 394 21.69 10.10 -13.75
N GLU A 395 21.58 11.06 -14.66
CA GLU A 395 20.29 11.63 -15.06
C GLU A 395 19.31 10.45 -15.15
N ASP A 396 18.26 10.43 -14.33
CA ASP A 396 17.25 9.40 -14.43
C ASP A 396 16.71 9.51 -15.86
N ASN A 397 16.90 8.47 -16.69
CA ASN A 397 16.45 8.48 -18.08
C ASN A 397 14.99 8.96 -18.21
N GLN A 398 14.18 8.73 -17.16
CA GLN A 398 12.82 9.21 -17.06
C GLN A 398 12.68 10.74 -16.95
N GLU A 399 13.54 11.43 -16.18
CA GLU A 399 13.56 12.90 -16.10
C GLU A 399 14.03 13.51 -17.41
N ALA A 400 15.03 12.90 -18.05
CA ALA A 400 15.46 13.29 -19.39
C ALA A 400 14.34 13.13 -20.42
N GLU A 401 13.60 12.00 -20.41
CA GLU A 401 12.44 11.79 -21.28
C GLU A 401 11.30 12.78 -21.00
N LEU A 402 11.04 13.12 -19.74
CA LEU A 402 10.04 14.12 -19.36
C LEU A 402 10.41 15.53 -19.84
N ALA A 403 11.70 15.90 -19.75
CA ALA A 403 12.20 17.19 -20.21
C ALA A 403 12.17 17.35 -21.75
N LEU A 404 12.15 16.24 -22.48
CA LEU A 404 12.02 16.21 -23.95
C LEU A 404 10.57 16.27 -24.43
N LEU A 405 9.58 16.24 -23.55
CA LEU A 405 8.17 16.34 -23.96
C LEU A 405 7.84 17.76 -24.43
N ASP A 406 7.22 17.83 -25.60
CA ASP A 406 6.68 19.07 -26.15
C ASP A 406 5.37 19.43 -25.43
N GLU A 407 5.35 20.54 -24.68
CA GLU A 407 4.16 21.03 -23.97
C GLU A 407 3.04 21.47 -24.93
N GLU A 408 3.35 21.73 -26.20
CA GLU A 408 2.37 22.07 -27.24
C GLU A 408 1.74 20.81 -27.88
N ASP A 409 2.26 19.62 -27.59
CA ASP A 409 1.69 18.36 -28.10
C ASP A 409 0.26 18.17 -27.56
N PRO A 410 -0.76 18.00 -28.43
CA PRO A 410 -2.13 17.67 -28.00
C PRO A 410 -2.23 16.42 -27.11
N CYS A 411 -1.25 15.52 -27.18
CA CYS A 411 -1.11 14.33 -26.35
C CYS A 411 -0.21 14.49 -25.10
N TYR A 412 0.26 15.69 -24.80
CA TYR A 412 1.21 15.95 -23.71
C TYR A 412 0.81 15.30 -22.38
N ASP A 413 -0.46 15.47 -21.95
CA ASP A 413 -0.95 14.87 -20.70
C ASP A 413 -0.82 13.33 -20.68
N PHE A 414 -1.14 12.66 -21.79
CA PHE A 414 -1.00 11.21 -21.90
C PHE A 414 0.46 10.79 -21.87
N ARG A 415 1.34 11.49 -22.60
CA ARG A 415 2.77 11.17 -22.65
C ARG A 415 3.44 11.37 -21.31
N ARG A 416 3.15 12.50 -20.64
CA ARG A 416 3.66 12.81 -19.30
C ARG A 416 3.20 11.78 -18.28
N GLU A 417 1.92 11.42 -18.28
CA GLU A 417 1.40 10.46 -17.31
C GLU A 417 1.83 9.01 -17.59
N ARG A 418 2.05 8.63 -18.85
CA ARG A 418 2.68 7.34 -19.20
C ARG A 418 4.08 7.24 -18.58
N LEU A 419 4.80 8.35 -18.54
CA LEU A 419 6.11 8.44 -17.93
C LEU A 419 6.04 8.67 -16.41
N ALA A 420 4.88 8.80 -15.77
CA ALA A 420 4.81 9.00 -14.32
C ALA A 420 5.22 7.72 -13.56
N SER A 421 6.07 7.86 -12.54
CA SER A 421 6.46 6.71 -11.70
C SER A 421 5.44 6.53 -10.57
N HIS A 422 4.60 5.50 -10.66
CA HIS A 422 3.71 5.18 -9.54
C HIS A 422 4.44 4.39 -8.47
N ARG A 423 4.28 4.78 -7.20
CA ARG A 423 4.74 3.97 -6.08
C ARG A 423 3.86 2.72 -5.96
N VAL A 424 4.47 1.54 -5.80
CA VAL A 424 3.74 0.26 -5.78
C VAL A 424 4.09 -0.57 -4.55
N HIS A 425 3.10 -0.81 -3.69
CA HIS A 425 3.18 -1.74 -2.58
C HIS A 425 2.56 -3.09 -2.97
N LEU A 426 3.40 -4.08 -3.23
CA LEU A 426 2.96 -5.44 -3.53
C LEU A 426 2.43 -6.13 -2.28
N SER A 427 1.51 -7.09 -2.43
CA SER A 427 1.03 -7.96 -1.35
C SER A 427 0.67 -7.18 -0.07
N PHE A 428 -0.16 -6.15 -0.21
CA PHE A 428 -0.56 -5.24 0.86
C PHE A 428 -1.19 -5.99 2.04
N LEU A 429 -1.88 -7.10 1.79
CA LEU A 429 -2.36 -8.02 2.82
C LEU A 429 -1.66 -9.38 2.68
N PRO A 430 -1.55 -10.17 3.77
CA PRO A 430 -1.01 -11.52 3.70
C PRO A 430 -1.82 -12.39 2.74
N HIS A 431 -1.13 -13.06 1.83
CA HIS A 431 -1.71 -14.07 0.97
C HIS A 431 -0.76 -15.24 0.79
N TYR A 432 -1.33 -16.40 0.46
CA TYR A 432 -0.64 -17.63 0.19
C TYR A 432 -1.17 -18.21 -1.11
N THR A 433 -0.25 -18.50 -2.02
CA THR A 433 -0.55 -19.13 -3.30
C THR A 433 0.39 -20.32 -3.42
N ALA A 434 -0.08 -21.43 -2.84
CA ALA A 434 0.64 -22.70 -2.74
C ALA A 434 0.72 -23.49 -4.04
N SER A 435 -0.15 -23.17 -5.00
CA SER A 435 -0.57 -24.20 -5.95
C SER A 435 0.51 -24.49 -6.98
N THR A 436 0.94 -25.74 -6.99
CA THR A 436 1.81 -26.32 -8.03
C THR A 436 0.98 -26.92 -9.18
N ASP A 437 -0.34 -26.73 -9.19
CA ASP A 437 -1.18 -27.27 -10.26
C ASP A 437 -0.86 -26.55 -11.58
N PRO A 438 -0.40 -27.29 -12.61
CA PRO A 438 -0.02 -26.70 -13.90
C PRO A 438 -1.21 -26.08 -14.65
N ASN A 439 -2.45 -26.35 -14.25
CA ASN A 439 -3.67 -25.89 -14.91
C ASN A 439 -4.37 -24.75 -14.18
N ASP A 440 -3.83 -24.28 -13.06
CA ASP A 440 -4.47 -23.23 -12.26
C ASP A 440 -4.52 -21.88 -12.98
N VAL A 441 -5.56 -21.12 -12.63
CA VAL A 441 -5.90 -19.85 -13.27
C VAL A 441 -6.11 -18.76 -12.23
N THR A 442 -5.38 -17.65 -12.35
CA THR A 442 -5.57 -16.47 -11.50
C THR A 442 -6.52 -15.49 -12.18
N LEU A 443 -7.57 -15.05 -11.50
CA LEU A 443 -8.34 -13.89 -11.96
C LEU A 443 -7.51 -12.63 -11.73
N VAL A 444 -7.24 -11.93 -12.82
CA VAL A 444 -6.46 -10.68 -12.83
C VAL A 444 -7.42 -9.54 -13.09
N ALA A 445 -7.47 -8.59 -12.16
CA ALA A 445 -8.30 -7.39 -12.29
C ALA A 445 -7.65 -6.19 -11.60
N GLN A 446 -8.22 -5.02 -11.84
CA GLN A 446 -7.84 -3.77 -11.19
C GLN A 446 -9.10 -3.04 -10.71
N LEU A 447 -8.96 -2.23 -9.66
CA LEU A 447 -10.07 -1.46 -9.09
C LEU A 447 -9.59 -0.24 -8.29
N SER A 448 -10.52 0.68 -8.04
CA SER A 448 -10.36 1.77 -7.08
C SER A 448 -11.45 1.73 -6.00
N MET A 449 -11.43 2.68 -5.06
CA MET A 449 -12.38 2.72 -3.93
C MET A 449 -13.85 2.70 -4.35
N ASP A 450 -14.21 3.30 -5.49
CA ASP A 450 -15.58 3.37 -6.01
C ASP A 450 -16.14 2.02 -6.52
N ARG A 451 -15.29 0.99 -6.55
CA ARG A 451 -15.62 -0.38 -6.96
C ARG A 451 -15.41 -1.43 -5.88
N LEU A 452 -15.07 -1.00 -4.66
CA LEU A 452 -14.74 -1.90 -3.57
C LEU A 452 -15.88 -2.87 -3.22
N GLN A 453 -17.13 -2.45 -3.40
CA GLN A 453 -18.33 -3.28 -3.20
C GLN A 453 -18.38 -4.54 -4.08
N MET A 454 -17.69 -4.55 -5.22
CA MET A 454 -17.64 -5.71 -6.12
C MET A 454 -16.76 -6.84 -5.56
N LEU A 455 -15.82 -6.51 -4.68
CA LEU A 455 -14.79 -7.44 -4.24
C LEU A 455 -15.37 -8.67 -3.52
N GLU A 456 -16.26 -8.45 -2.54
CA GLU A 456 -16.95 -9.55 -1.85
C GLU A 456 -17.81 -10.39 -2.80
N LEU A 457 -18.49 -9.75 -3.75
CA LEU A 457 -19.34 -10.45 -4.71
C LEU A 457 -18.49 -11.35 -5.62
N ILE A 458 -17.39 -10.85 -6.16
CA ILE A 458 -16.48 -11.66 -6.96
C ILE A 458 -15.93 -12.82 -6.14
N CYS A 459 -15.52 -12.61 -4.88
CA CYS A 459 -15.02 -13.68 -4.03
C CYS A 459 -16.03 -14.81 -3.80
N ARG A 460 -17.34 -14.52 -3.84
CA ARG A 460 -18.41 -15.53 -3.75
C ARG A 460 -18.65 -16.27 -5.07
N HIS A 461 -18.23 -15.70 -6.20
CA HIS A 461 -18.40 -16.28 -7.54
C HIS A 461 -17.12 -16.94 -8.09
N TRP A 462 -15.96 -16.56 -7.56
CA TRP A 462 -14.64 -17.02 -7.98
C TRP A 462 -13.87 -17.60 -6.79
N GLU A 463 -13.79 -18.92 -6.74
CA GLU A 463 -13.08 -19.66 -5.70
C GLU A 463 -11.56 -19.73 -5.95
N GLY A 464 -11.12 -19.53 -7.20
CA GLY A 464 -9.71 -19.57 -7.59
C GLY A 464 -8.86 -18.43 -7.05
N PRO A 465 -7.54 -18.45 -7.28
CA PRO A 465 -6.65 -17.37 -6.89
C PRO A 465 -6.98 -16.07 -7.62
N MET A 466 -6.64 -14.93 -7.00
CA MET A 466 -6.85 -13.60 -7.56
C MET A 466 -5.60 -12.75 -7.41
N SER A 467 -5.30 -11.91 -8.39
CA SER A 467 -4.32 -10.83 -8.28
C SER A 467 -4.98 -9.52 -8.67
N LEU A 468 -4.98 -8.57 -7.73
CA LEU A 468 -5.75 -7.34 -7.81
C LEU A 468 -4.84 -6.13 -7.64
N ALA A 469 -4.83 -5.24 -8.62
CA ALA A 469 -4.20 -3.93 -8.49
C ALA A 469 -5.21 -2.88 -8.00
N LEU A 470 -4.93 -2.28 -6.85
CA LEU A 470 -5.76 -1.29 -6.16
C LEU A 470 -5.17 0.11 -6.38
N TYR A 471 -5.90 0.99 -7.08
CA TYR A 471 -5.46 2.37 -7.29
C TYR A 471 -5.96 3.30 -6.17
N LEU A 472 -5.12 3.55 -5.17
CA LEU A 472 -5.50 4.17 -3.90
C LEU A 472 -4.53 5.27 -3.46
N SER A 473 -5.02 6.32 -2.80
CA SER A 473 -4.17 7.20 -1.99
C SER A 473 -3.69 6.48 -0.72
N ASP A 474 -2.70 7.04 -0.02
CA ASP A 474 -2.26 6.52 1.27
C ASP A 474 -3.38 6.42 2.30
N ALA A 475 -4.26 7.41 2.37
CA ALA A 475 -5.45 7.39 3.23
C ALA A 475 -6.45 6.29 2.82
N GLU A 476 -6.72 6.15 1.52
CA GLU A 476 -7.62 5.12 1.00
C GLU A 476 -7.06 3.70 1.21
N ALA A 477 -5.74 3.51 1.15
CA ALA A 477 -5.12 2.23 1.48
C ALA A 477 -5.41 1.80 2.93
N GLN A 478 -5.47 2.75 3.87
CA GLN A 478 -5.88 2.48 5.25
C GLN A 478 -7.37 2.18 5.38
N GLN A 479 -8.21 2.87 4.60
CA GLN A 479 -9.63 2.56 4.53
C GLN A 479 -9.86 1.14 3.98
N PHE A 480 -9.14 0.76 2.92
CA PHE A 480 -9.15 -0.58 2.37
C PHE A 480 -8.70 -1.63 3.39
N LEU A 481 -7.60 -1.39 4.12
CA LEU A 481 -7.14 -2.29 5.18
C LEU A 481 -8.25 -2.58 6.20
N ARG A 482 -8.92 -1.53 6.69
CA ARG A 482 -10.03 -1.67 7.63
C ARG A 482 -11.22 -2.41 7.03
N TYR A 483 -11.56 -2.10 5.78
CA TYR A 483 -12.63 -2.79 5.06
C TYR A 483 -12.34 -4.30 4.96
N ALA A 484 -11.17 -4.67 4.46
CA ALA A 484 -10.77 -6.07 4.31
C ALA A 484 -10.74 -6.82 5.66
N GLN A 485 -10.23 -6.18 6.72
CA GLN A 485 -10.21 -6.72 8.09
C GLN A 485 -11.58 -6.76 8.79
N SER A 486 -12.61 -6.12 8.23
CA SER A 486 -13.98 -6.18 8.74
C SER A 486 -14.86 -7.17 7.98
N SER A 487 -14.47 -7.54 6.77
CA SER A 487 -15.20 -8.48 5.92
C SER A 487 -14.84 -9.92 6.26
N GLU A 488 -15.83 -10.72 6.67
CA GLU A 488 -15.67 -12.15 6.93
C GLU A 488 -15.26 -12.90 5.64
N VAL A 489 -15.85 -12.52 4.50
CA VAL A 489 -15.55 -13.12 3.19
C VAL A 489 -14.09 -12.91 2.85
N LEU A 490 -13.58 -11.68 2.92
CA LEU A 490 -12.21 -11.38 2.52
C LEU A 490 -11.19 -11.99 3.50
N GLN A 491 -11.47 -11.99 4.80
CA GLN A 491 -10.59 -12.61 5.79
C GLN A 491 -10.49 -14.13 5.64
N SER A 492 -11.55 -14.80 5.18
CA SER A 492 -11.53 -16.24 4.93
C SER A 492 -10.69 -16.64 3.70
N ARG A 493 -10.32 -15.68 2.86
CA ARG A 493 -9.65 -15.91 1.56
C ARG A 493 -8.17 -15.61 1.66
N THR A 494 -7.35 -16.65 1.63
CA THR A 494 -5.89 -16.52 1.70
C THR A 494 -5.21 -16.46 0.32
N ASN A 495 -5.94 -16.72 -0.76
CA ASN A 495 -5.40 -16.82 -2.13
C ASN A 495 -5.65 -15.56 -2.98
N ILE A 496 -5.71 -14.38 -2.35
CA ILE A 496 -5.92 -13.09 -3.03
C ILE A 496 -4.71 -12.19 -2.80
N GLY A 497 -3.97 -11.88 -3.86
CA GLY A 497 -2.91 -10.88 -3.85
C GLY A 497 -3.48 -9.48 -4.07
N TYR A 498 -3.32 -8.60 -3.08
CA TYR A 498 -3.71 -7.19 -3.17
C TYR A 498 -2.47 -6.33 -3.39
N HIS A 499 -2.37 -5.61 -4.51
CA HIS A 499 -1.22 -4.78 -4.85
C HIS A 499 -1.68 -3.32 -4.91
N VAL A 500 -1.21 -2.49 -3.97
CA VAL A 500 -1.59 -1.07 -3.95
C VAL A 500 -0.67 -0.28 -4.87
N VAL A 501 -1.25 0.37 -5.87
CA VAL A 501 -0.59 1.35 -6.73
C VAL A 501 -1.07 2.72 -6.28
N TYR A 502 -0.14 3.54 -5.78
CA TYR A 502 -0.52 4.82 -5.20
C TYR A 502 -0.94 5.82 -6.28
N LYS A 503 -2.01 6.58 -5.97
CA LYS A 503 -2.59 7.58 -6.87
C LYS A 503 -1.59 8.66 -7.22
N GLU A 504 -1.45 8.94 -8.51
CA GLU A 504 -0.60 10.00 -9.06
C GLU A 504 -1.09 10.38 -10.46
N GLY A 505 -1.07 11.66 -10.82
CA GLY A 505 -1.62 12.13 -12.11
C GLY A 505 -3.14 12.28 -12.15
N GLN A 506 -3.68 12.64 -13.32
CA GLN A 506 -5.08 13.03 -13.55
C GLN A 506 -5.89 12.00 -14.34
N LEU A 507 -5.23 11.08 -15.04
CA LEU A 507 -5.85 9.98 -15.77
C LEU A 507 -5.68 8.68 -15.01
N TYR A 508 -6.64 7.77 -15.18
CA TYR A 508 -6.57 6.46 -14.56
C TYR A 508 -5.58 5.56 -15.32
N PRO A 509 -4.49 5.05 -14.69
CA PRO A 509 -3.45 4.29 -15.39
C PRO A 509 -3.84 2.82 -15.58
N VAL A 510 -4.96 2.57 -16.27
CA VAL A 510 -5.63 1.25 -16.35
C VAL A 510 -4.70 0.11 -16.77
N ASN A 511 -3.87 0.33 -17.78
CA ASN A 511 -3.00 -0.71 -18.33
C ASN A 511 -1.78 -0.97 -17.44
N LEU A 512 -1.23 0.06 -16.78
CA LEU A 512 -0.24 -0.12 -15.72
C LEU A 512 -0.81 -1.00 -14.59
N LEU A 513 -2.03 -0.71 -14.13
CA LEU A 513 -2.68 -1.48 -13.07
C LEU A 513 -2.90 -2.94 -13.46
N ARG A 514 -3.40 -3.19 -14.69
CA ARG A 514 -3.52 -4.55 -15.24
C ARG A 514 -2.17 -5.26 -15.28
N ASN A 515 -1.10 -4.59 -15.68
CA ASN A 515 0.24 -5.16 -15.73
C ASN A 515 0.79 -5.46 -14.33
N VAL A 516 0.56 -4.58 -13.33
CA VAL A 516 0.94 -4.86 -11.93
C VAL A 516 0.28 -6.12 -11.42
N ALA A 517 -1.03 -6.30 -11.66
CA ALA A 517 -1.74 -7.51 -11.28
C ALA A 517 -1.27 -8.74 -12.10
N LEU A 518 -1.09 -8.61 -13.40
CA LEU A 518 -0.63 -9.69 -14.29
C LEU A 518 0.75 -10.23 -13.89
N ARG A 519 1.72 -9.34 -13.66
CA ARG A 519 3.09 -9.72 -13.25
C ARG A 519 3.13 -10.48 -11.93
N ASN A 520 2.19 -10.19 -11.04
CA ASN A 520 2.13 -10.78 -9.70
C ASN A 520 1.15 -11.95 -9.59
N ALA A 521 0.50 -12.34 -10.68
CA ALA A 521 -0.21 -13.61 -10.75
C ALA A 521 0.80 -14.78 -10.66
N GLN A 522 0.50 -15.78 -9.84
CA GLN A 522 1.45 -16.88 -9.55
C GLN A 522 1.13 -18.18 -10.31
N THR A 523 -0.02 -18.24 -10.98
CA THR A 523 -0.46 -19.42 -11.72
C THR A 523 0.01 -19.40 -13.18
N PRO A 524 0.06 -20.56 -13.86
CA PRO A 524 0.46 -20.62 -15.28
C PRO A 524 -0.49 -19.91 -16.23
N TYR A 525 -1.78 -19.84 -15.89
CA TYR A 525 -2.81 -19.17 -16.69
C TYR A 525 -3.45 -18.03 -15.91
N VAL A 526 -4.02 -17.07 -16.64
CA VAL A 526 -4.70 -15.90 -16.09
C VAL A 526 -6.04 -15.70 -16.78
N PHE A 527 -7.05 -15.34 -16.01
CA PHE A 527 -8.33 -14.84 -16.52
C PHE A 527 -8.33 -13.32 -16.41
N LEU A 528 -8.21 -12.64 -17.56
CA LEU A 528 -8.13 -11.19 -17.66
C LEU A 528 -9.55 -10.61 -17.67
N SER A 529 -9.97 -10.03 -16.54
CA SER A 529 -11.33 -9.51 -16.35
C SER A 529 -11.32 -8.12 -15.73
N ASP A 530 -12.38 -7.36 -15.96
CA ASP A 530 -12.63 -6.14 -15.19
C ASP A 530 -13.38 -6.50 -13.89
N ILE A 531 -13.22 -5.66 -12.85
CA ILE A 531 -13.82 -5.88 -11.52
C ILE A 531 -15.36 -5.79 -11.53
N ASP A 532 -15.95 -5.22 -12.57
CA ASP A 532 -17.39 -5.03 -12.69
C ASP A 532 -18.11 -6.28 -13.23
N PHE A 533 -17.40 -7.38 -13.45
CA PHE A 533 -17.94 -8.65 -13.95
C PHE A 533 -18.03 -9.70 -12.85
N LEU A 534 -19.20 -10.31 -12.74
CA LEU A 534 -19.42 -11.50 -11.92
C LEU A 534 -19.32 -12.76 -12.78
N PRO A 535 -18.39 -13.68 -12.45
CA PRO A 535 -18.32 -15.01 -13.04
C PRO A 535 -19.57 -15.85 -12.80
N MET A 536 -19.90 -16.75 -13.73
CA MET A 536 -20.82 -17.84 -13.41
C MET A 536 -20.26 -18.73 -12.29
N TYR A 537 -21.14 -19.29 -11.46
CA TYR A 537 -20.72 -20.24 -10.43
C TYR A 537 -20.01 -21.44 -11.06
N GLY A 538 -18.89 -21.86 -10.44
CA GLY A 538 -18.07 -22.96 -10.95
C GLY A 538 -17.20 -22.61 -12.17
N LEU A 539 -17.13 -21.34 -12.58
CA LEU A 539 -16.33 -20.93 -13.75
C LEU A 539 -14.85 -21.28 -13.58
N TYR A 540 -14.28 -21.14 -12.38
CA TYR A 540 -12.88 -21.49 -12.10
C TYR A 540 -12.55 -22.93 -12.51
N GLU A 541 -13.32 -23.90 -12.03
CA GLU A 541 -13.13 -25.32 -12.36
C GLU A 541 -13.41 -25.63 -13.83
N ASN A 542 -14.39 -24.95 -14.44
CA ASN A 542 -14.69 -25.09 -15.86
C ASN A 542 -13.51 -24.61 -16.73
N ILE A 543 -12.91 -23.47 -16.39
CA ILE A 543 -11.73 -22.94 -17.08
C ILE A 543 -10.55 -23.89 -16.93
N ARG A 544 -10.27 -24.40 -15.72
CA ARG A 544 -9.15 -25.36 -15.50
C ARG A 544 -9.28 -26.60 -16.38
N LYS A 545 -10.49 -27.12 -16.56
CA LYS A 545 -10.76 -28.22 -17.51
C LYS A 545 -10.54 -27.78 -18.95
N SER A 546 -11.07 -26.62 -19.32
CA SER A 546 -10.92 -26.06 -20.68
C SER A 546 -9.46 -25.82 -21.06
N VAL A 547 -8.61 -25.41 -20.12
CA VAL A 547 -7.16 -25.24 -20.33
C VAL A 547 -6.52 -26.54 -20.83
N VAL A 548 -6.89 -27.68 -20.24
CA VAL A 548 -6.39 -29.00 -20.63
C VAL A 548 -7.03 -29.47 -21.93
N GLU A 549 -8.36 -29.39 -22.04
CA GLU A 549 -9.12 -29.83 -23.22
C GLU A 549 -8.73 -29.07 -24.49
N GLN A 550 -8.32 -27.81 -24.34
CA GLN A 550 -7.87 -26.97 -25.44
C GLN A 550 -6.35 -27.01 -25.65
N ASP A 551 -5.59 -27.84 -24.93
CA ASP A 551 -4.13 -27.98 -25.09
C ASP A 551 -3.39 -26.63 -25.04
N MET A 552 -3.77 -25.76 -24.09
CA MET A 552 -3.16 -24.43 -23.96
C MET A 552 -1.68 -24.47 -23.55
N ALA A 553 -1.19 -25.61 -23.05
CA ALA A 553 0.21 -25.79 -22.69
C ALA A 553 1.12 -25.73 -23.92
N ASN A 554 0.67 -26.31 -25.05
CA ASN A 554 1.46 -26.47 -26.27
C ASN A 554 1.05 -25.53 -27.40
N SER A 555 -0.14 -24.92 -27.31
CA SER A 555 -0.68 -24.04 -28.35
C SER A 555 -0.97 -22.63 -27.80
N PRO A 556 -0.57 -21.54 -28.50
CA PRO A 556 -0.92 -20.18 -28.12
C PRO A 556 -2.41 -19.93 -28.36
N LYS A 557 -3.20 -20.00 -27.29
CA LYS A 557 -4.65 -19.84 -27.35
C LYS A 557 -5.13 -18.78 -26.37
N ALA A 558 -6.16 -18.05 -26.78
CA ALA A 558 -6.93 -17.15 -25.94
C ALA A 558 -8.37 -17.68 -25.86
N LEU A 559 -8.74 -18.23 -24.71
CA LEU A 559 -10.09 -18.75 -24.50
C LEU A 559 -11.02 -17.59 -24.13
N ILE A 560 -11.97 -17.27 -25.00
CA ILE A 560 -12.93 -16.19 -24.82
C ILE A 560 -14.06 -16.67 -23.91
N ILE A 561 -14.33 -15.86 -22.87
CA ILE A 561 -15.49 -15.98 -21.98
C ILE A 561 -16.55 -14.97 -22.42
N PRO A 562 -17.71 -15.40 -22.96
CA PRO A 562 -18.75 -14.49 -23.39
C PRO A 562 -19.31 -13.62 -22.27
N ALA A 563 -19.45 -12.33 -22.57
CA ALA A 563 -19.89 -11.31 -21.64
C ALA A 563 -21.32 -10.86 -21.92
N PHE A 564 -22.08 -10.70 -20.84
CA PHE A 564 -23.45 -10.21 -20.83
C PHE A 564 -23.58 -9.03 -19.87
N GLU A 565 -24.67 -8.29 -19.95
CA GLU A 565 -24.96 -7.18 -19.02
C GLU A 565 -26.40 -7.23 -18.51
N THR A 566 -26.57 -6.70 -17.30
CA THR A 566 -27.87 -6.32 -16.77
C THR A 566 -27.92 -4.81 -16.62
N LEU A 567 -29.10 -4.22 -16.82
CA LEU A 567 -29.36 -2.81 -16.49
C LEU A 567 -29.95 -2.66 -15.08
N ARG A 568 -30.18 -3.78 -14.37
CA ARG A 568 -30.81 -3.81 -13.04
C ARG A 568 -29.74 -4.01 -11.96
N TYR A 569 -29.76 -3.17 -10.93
CA TYR A 569 -28.88 -3.30 -9.76
C TYR A 569 -29.10 -4.58 -8.94
N ARG A 570 -30.29 -5.16 -9.03
CA ARG A 570 -30.62 -6.46 -8.42
C ARG A 570 -30.90 -7.47 -9.51
N LEU A 571 -30.14 -8.55 -9.50
CA LEU A 571 -30.25 -9.64 -10.45
C LEU A 571 -30.31 -10.96 -9.67
N ALA A 572 -31.30 -11.79 -9.97
CA ALA A 572 -31.21 -13.21 -9.62
C ALA A 572 -30.17 -13.82 -10.57
N PHE A 573 -28.97 -14.09 -10.06
CA PHE A 573 -27.84 -14.47 -10.91
C PHE A 573 -28.08 -15.85 -11.52
N PRO A 574 -27.97 -16.01 -12.85
CA PRO A 574 -28.23 -17.29 -13.51
C PRO A 574 -27.20 -18.34 -13.11
N LYS A 575 -27.68 -19.53 -12.74
CA LYS A 575 -26.86 -20.65 -12.31
C LYS A 575 -26.40 -21.53 -13.47
N SER A 576 -26.97 -21.35 -14.65
CA SER A 576 -26.67 -22.15 -15.83
C SER A 576 -26.84 -21.35 -17.12
N LYS A 577 -26.24 -21.85 -18.21
CA LYS A 577 -26.45 -21.32 -19.56
C LYS A 577 -27.94 -21.29 -19.94
N ALA A 578 -28.69 -22.35 -19.62
CA ALA A 578 -30.12 -22.42 -19.95
C ALA A 578 -30.93 -21.31 -19.26
N GLU A 579 -30.63 -21.03 -17.99
CA GLU A 579 -31.26 -19.93 -17.26
C GLU A 579 -30.86 -18.57 -17.84
N LEU A 580 -29.58 -18.38 -18.17
CA LEU A 580 -29.10 -17.16 -18.82
C LEU A 580 -29.80 -16.93 -20.17
N LEU A 581 -29.98 -17.97 -20.99
CA LEU A 581 -30.69 -17.89 -22.26
C LEU A 581 -32.16 -17.48 -22.07
N SER A 582 -32.84 -18.07 -21.09
CA SER A 582 -34.19 -17.66 -20.71
C SER A 582 -34.25 -16.19 -20.30
N MET A 583 -33.26 -15.71 -19.55
CA MET A 583 -33.17 -14.29 -19.15
C MET A 583 -32.88 -13.35 -20.32
N LEU A 584 -32.11 -13.78 -21.33
CA LEU A 584 -31.95 -13.04 -22.59
C LEU A 584 -33.27 -12.94 -23.34
N ASP A 585 -34.01 -14.06 -23.45
CA ASP A 585 -35.28 -14.12 -24.18
C ASP A 585 -36.38 -13.28 -23.52
N MET A 586 -36.32 -13.13 -22.19
CA MET A 586 -37.20 -12.26 -21.41
C MET A 586 -36.74 -10.78 -21.37
N GLY A 587 -35.61 -10.43 -21.99
CA GLY A 587 -35.06 -9.06 -21.95
C GLY A 587 -34.57 -8.61 -20.57
N ALA A 588 -34.25 -9.57 -19.69
CA ALA A 588 -33.66 -9.29 -18.37
C ALA A 588 -32.14 -9.15 -18.43
N LEU A 589 -31.49 -9.80 -19.40
CA LEU A 589 -30.08 -9.67 -19.72
C LEU A 589 -29.92 -9.26 -21.19
N TYR A 590 -28.74 -8.74 -21.51
CA TYR A 590 -28.34 -8.39 -22.87
C TYR A 590 -26.92 -8.89 -23.15
N THR A 591 -26.56 -9.02 -24.42
CA THR A 591 -25.14 -9.15 -24.78
C THR A 591 -24.42 -7.87 -24.38
N PHE A 592 -23.19 -8.00 -23.87
CA PHE A 592 -22.49 -6.86 -23.29
C PHE A 592 -22.30 -5.73 -24.31
N ARG A 593 -22.68 -4.50 -23.91
CA ARG A 593 -22.62 -3.28 -24.72
C ARG A 593 -23.36 -3.29 -26.05
N TYR A 594 -24.37 -4.15 -26.24
CA TYR A 594 -25.11 -4.27 -27.50
C TYR A 594 -25.67 -2.95 -28.05
N HIS A 595 -26.00 -1.99 -27.19
CA HIS A 595 -26.66 -0.72 -27.54
C HIS A 595 -25.69 0.44 -27.80
N VAL A 596 -24.39 0.28 -27.49
CA VAL A 596 -23.40 1.37 -27.55
C VAL A 596 -22.06 0.98 -28.17
N TRP A 597 -21.68 -0.30 -28.13
CA TRP A 597 -20.38 -0.79 -28.60
C TRP A 597 -20.45 -2.24 -29.07
N GLU A 598 -21.41 -2.54 -29.95
CA GLU A 598 -21.63 -3.90 -30.47
C GLU A 598 -20.39 -4.46 -31.18
N VAL A 599 -19.70 -3.63 -31.96
CA VAL A 599 -18.50 -4.03 -32.74
C VAL A 599 -17.39 -4.59 -31.86
N GLY A 600 -17.29 -4.16 -30.59
CA GLY A 600 -16.27 -4.64 -29.67
C GLY A 600 -16.46 -6.10 -29.22
N HIS A 601 -17.66 -6.66 -29.41
CA HIS A 601 -17.98 -8.03 -28.95
C HIS A 601 -18.63 -8.90 -30.03
N ALA A 602 -19.07 -8.32 -31.15
CA ALA A 602 -19.71 -9.03 -32.27
C ALA A 602 -18.93 -10.27 -32.77
N PRO A 603 -17.57 -10.25 -32.87
CA PRO A 603 -16.81 -11.43 -33.31
C PRO A 603 -17.00 -12.67 -32.43
N THR A 604 -17.42 -12.50 -31.17
CA THR A 604 -17.79 -13.62 -30.27
C THR A 604 -18.90 -14.49 -30.86
N ASN A 605 -19.71 -13.98 -31.79
CA ASN A 605 -20.83 -14.68 -32.43
C ASN A 605 -21.81 -15.28 -31.40
N PHE A 606 -22.49 -14.39 -30.66
CA PHE A 606 -23.46 -14.79 -29.63
C PHE A 606 -24.59 -15.68 -30.19
N ALA A 607 -24.99 -15.50 -31.45
CA ALA A 607 -25.98 -16.36 -32.09
C ALA A 607 -25.52 -17.82 -32.15
N LYS A 608 -24.27 -18.07 -32.56
CA LYS A 608 -23.65 -19.40 -32.49
C LYS A 608 -23.45 -19.87 -31.06
N TRP A 609 -23.05 -18.97 -30.14
CA TRP A 609 -22.88 -19.32 -28.73
C TRP A 609 -24.14 -19.90 -28.11
N ARG A 610 -25.33 -19.38 -28.43
CA ARG A 610 -26.61 -19.84 -27.83
C ARG A 610 -26.82 -21.35 -28.00
N THR A 611 -26.45 -21.92 -29.16
CA THR A 611 -26.65 -23.34 -29.48
C THR A 611 -25.38 -24.18 -29.37
N ALA A 612 -24.20 -23.57 -29.27
CA ALA A 612 -22.93 -24.29 -29.18
C ALA A 612 -22.83 -25.16 -27.92
N THR A 613 -22.37 -26.40 -28.10
CA THR A 613 -22.06 -27.35 -27.03
C THR A 613 -20.56 -27.64 -26.92
N THR A 614 -19.78 -27.34 -27.96
CA THR A 614 -18.32 -27.46 -28.00
C THR A 614 -17.66 -26.09 -28.25
N PRO A 615 -16.40 -25.89 -27.80
CA PRO A 615 -15.62 -24.70 -28.13
C PRO A 615 -15.53 -24.47 -29.63
N TYR A 616 -15.45 -23.21 -30.05
CA TYR A 616 -15.36 -22.84 -31.46
C TYR A 616 -14.45 -21.64 -31.68
N HIS A 617 -13.79 -21.63 -32.84
CA HIS A 617 -12.90 -20.56 -33.25
C HIS A 617 -13.69 -19.36 -33.79
N VAL A 618 -13.13 -18.18 -33.57
CA VAL A 618 -13.56 -16.90 -34.16
C VAL A 618 -12.34 -16.15 -34.66
N ASP A 619 -12.51 -15.37 -35.72
CA ASP A 619 -11.44 -14.52 -36.23
C ASP A 619 -11.39 -13.20 -35.47
N TRP A 620 -10.19 -12.64 -35.34
CA TRP A 620 -10.04 -11.27 -34.87
C TRP A 620 -10.73 -10.30 -35.85
N ALA A 621 -11.35 -9.25 -35.29
CA ALA A 621 -11.88 -8.14 -36.08
C ALA A 621 -11.50 -6.79 -35.44
N PRO A 622 -11.54 -5.69 -36.19
CA PRO A 622 -11.25 -4.37 -35.66
C PRO A 622 -12.10 -4.02 -34.44
N ASN A 623 -11.46 -3.38 -33.45
CA ASN A 623 -12.06 -3.01 -32.16
C ASN A 623 -12.46 -4.19 -31.24
N PHE A 624 -12.15 -5.43 -31.61
CA PHE A 624 -12.53 -6.60 -30.80
C PHE A 624 -11.89 -6.56 -29.40
N GLU A 625 -12.71 -6.74 -28.38
CA GLU A 625 -12.36 -6.48 -26.98
C GLU A 625 -12.93 -7.57 -26.02
N PRO A 626 -12.71 -8.88 -26.26
CA PRO A 626 -13.24 -9.95 -25.43
C PRO A 626 -12.62 -9.99 -24.02
N TYR A 627 -13.19 -10.84 -23.17
CA TYR A 627 -12.58 -11.26 -21.90
C TYR A 627 -12.02 -12.66 -22.07
N ILE A 628 -10.77 -12.87 -21.68
CA ILE A 628 -10.01 -14.05 -22.12
C ILE A 628 -9.26 -14.73 -20.98
N VAL A 629 -9.14 -16.05 -21.11
CA VAL A 629 -8.18 -16.88 -20.37
C VAL A 629 -7.00 -17.17 -21.29
N VAL A 630 -5.80 -16.96 -20.78
CA VAL A 630 -4.57 -16.98 -21.56
C VAL A 630 -3.41 -17.39 -20.65
N ARG A 631 -2.33 -17.93 -21.22
CA ARG A 631 -1.09 -18.16 -20.47
C ARG A 631 -0.54 -16.87 -19.88
N ARG A 632 -0.01 -16.91 -18.66
CA ARG A 632 0.47 -15.73 -17.93
C ARG A 632 1.61 -14.99 -18.66
N ASP A 633 2.42 -15.67 -19.45
CA ASP A 633 3.51 -15.11 -20.27
C ASP A 633 3.04 -14.39 -21.54
N CYS A 634 1.75 -14.06 -21.63
CA CYS A 634 1.20 -13.21 -22.67
C CYS A 634 1.80 -11.79 -22.68
N PRO A 635 1.64 -11.05 -23.78
CA PRO A 635 2.04 -9.64 -23.85
C PRO A 635 1.39 -8.83 -22.72
N GLU A 636 2.13 -7.85 -22.22
CA GLU A 636 1.58 -6.85 -21.33
C GLU A 636 0.66 -5.87 -22.09
N TYR A 637 -0.23 -5.20 -21.35
CA TYR A 637 -1.05 -4.13 -21.89
C TYR A 637 -0.18 -2.91 -22.21
N ASP A 638 -0.37 -2.28 -23.37
CA ASP A 638 0.38 -1.08 -23.75
C ASP A 638 -0.01 0.11 -22.87
N GLN A 639 0.97 0.64 -22.13
CA GLN A 639 0.74 1.67 -21.11
C GLN A 639 0.51 3.07 -21.69
N ARG A 640 0.64 3.28 -23.01
CA ARG A 640 0.28 4.55 -23.66
C ARG A 640 -1.21 4.85 -23.57
N PHE A 641 -2.04 3.80 -23.49
CA PHE A 641 -3.49 3.93 -23.37
C PHE A 641 -3.90 4.07 -21.90
N LEU A 642 -4.03 5.32 -21.47
CA LEU A 642 -4.54 5.71 -20.15
C LEU A 642 -6.05 5.97 -20.21
N GLY A 643 -6.69 5.92 -19.05
CA GLY A 643 -8.12 6.20 -18.89
C GLY A 643 -9.02 5.32 -19.76
N PHE A 644 -9.96 5.95 -20.45
CA PHE A 644 -10.95 5.30 -21.31
C PHE A 644 -10.53 5.29 -22.79
N GLY A 645 -10.74 4.15 -23.47
CA GLY A 645 -10.54 3.99 -24.91
C GLY A 645 -9.28 3.22 -25.28
N TRP A 646 -9.38 2.29 -26.23
CA TRP A 646 -8.28 1.52 -26.83
C TRP A 646 -7.35 0.72 -25.89
N ASN A 647 -7.63 0.74 -24.59
CA ASN A 647 -6.79 0.13 -23.56
C ASN A 647 -6.70 -1.40 -23.65
N LYS A 648 -7.83 -2.13 -23.84
CA LYS A 648 -7.82 -3.59 -24.02
C LYS A 648 -7.82 -4.01 -25.49
N VAL A 649 -8.38 -3.18 -26.38
CA VAL A 649 -8.33 -3.43 -27.85
C VAL A 649 -6.89 -3.63 -28.34
N SER A 650 -5.96 -2.78 -27.90
CA SER A 650 -4.54 -2.89 -28.25
C SER A 650 -3.92 -4.22 -27.78
N HIS A 651 -4.28 -4.69 -26.59
CA HIS A 651 -3.81 -5.98 -26.05
C HIS A 651 -4.30 -7.17 -26.88
N ILE A 652 -5.57 -7.19 -27.23
CA ILE A 652 -6.18 -8.25 -28.06
C ILE A 652 -5.58 -8.25 -29.47
N MET A 653 -5.34 -7.07 -30.05
CA MET A 653 -4.66 -6.94 -31.33
C MET A 653 -3.23 -7.48 -31.28
N GLU A 654 -2.48 -7.23 -30.21
CA GLU A 654 -1.13 -7.77 -30.07
C GLU A 654 -1.10 -9.29 -29.87
N LEU A 655 -2.10 -9.86 -29.18
CA LEU A 655 -2.27 -11.31 -29.09
C LEU A 655 -2.51 -11.94 -30.47
N ASP A 656 -3.40 -11.35 -31.27
CA ASP A 656 -3.65 -11.79 -32.64
C ASP A 656 -2.40 -11.63 -33.54
N ALA A 657 -1.61 -10.57 -33.37
CA ALA A 657 -0.35 -10.37 -34.10
C ALA A 657 0.70 -11.44 -33.75
N LYS A 658 0.59 -12.00 -32.54
CA LYS A 658 1.35 -13.15 -32.03
C LYS A 658 0.70 -14.51 -32.36
N GLU A 659 -0.28 -14.52 -33.25
CA GLU A 659 -0.91 -15.74 -33.78
C GLU A 659 -1.62 -16.57 -32.70
N TYR A 660 -2.14 -15.92 -31.66
CA TYR A 660 -3.00 -16.60 -30.69
C TYR A 660 -4.34 -16.99 -31.35
N GLU A 661 -4.73 -18.25 -31.22
CA GLU A 661 -6.05 -18.69 -31.66
C GLU A 661 -7.12 -18.22 -30.67
N MET A 662 -8.19 -17.62 -31.19
CA MET A 662 -9.31 -17.14 -30.39
C MET A 662 -10.42 -18.20 -30.34
N VAL A 663 -10.65 -18.77 -29.16
CA VAL A 663 -11.57 -19.90 -28.96
C VAL A 663 -12.66 -19.53 -27.97
N VAL A 664 -13.91 -19.49 -28.40
CA VAL A 664 -15.05 -19.17 -27.52
C VAL A 664 -15.50 -20.40 -26.73
N LEU A 665 -15.63 -20.26 -25.41
CA LEU A 665 -16.14 -21.32 -24.55
C LEU A 665 -17.68 -21.34 -24.50
N PRO A 666 -18.33 -22.47 -24.81
CA PRO A 666 -19.78 -22.56 -24.96
C PRO A 666 -20.53 -22.60 -23.62
N ASN A 667 -19.87 -23.06 -22.55
CA ASN A 667 -20.46 -23.29 -21.23
C ASN A 667 -19.86 -22.37 -20.15
N ALA A 668 -19.33 -21.23 -20.57
CA ALA A 668 -18.77 -20.21 -19.70
C ALA A 668 -19.45 -18.87 -20.00
N PHE A 669 -19.68 -18.05 -18.96
CA PHE A 669 -20.12 -16.67 -19.13
C PHE A 669 -19.78 -15.81 -17.92
N ILE A 670 -19.74 -14.50 -18.15
CA ILE A 670 -19.64 -13.47 -17.12
C ILE A 670 -20.72 -12.40 -17.33
N ILE A 671 -21.15 -11.75 -16.24
CA ILE A 671 -22.18 -10.72 -16.29
C ILE A 671 -21.65 -9.42 -15.70
N HIS A 672 -21.69 -8.35 -16.50
CA HIS A 672 -21.41 -6.99 -16.09
C HIS A 672 -22.52 -6.45 -15.18
N MET A 673 -22.11 -5.88 -14.05
CA MET A 673 -23.03 -5.26 -13.09
C MET A 673 -23.09 -3.74 -13.30
N PRO A 674 -24.29 -3.12 -13.20
CA PRO A 674 -24.43 -1.68 -13.39
C PRO A 674 -23.62 -0.89 -12.36
N HIS A 675 -22.93 0.13 -12.83
CA HIS A 675 -22.12 1.01 -12.01
C HIS A 675 -22.12 2.45 -12.54
N ALA A 676 -21.70 3.41 -11.72
CA ALA A 676 -21.57 4.79 -12.14
C ALA A 676 -20.47 4.94 -13.23
N PRO A 677 -20.64 5.87 -14.20
CA PRO A 677 -19.59 6.18 -15.17
C PRO A 677 -18.32 6.69 -14.48
N SER A 678 -17.15 6.36 -15.03
CA SER A 678 -15.88 6.92 -14.55
C SER A 678 -15.70 8.38 -14.96
N PHE A 679 -14.73 9.06 -14.35
CA PHE A 679 -14.35 10.40 -14.76
C PHE A 679 -13.76 10.41 -16.19
N ASP A 680 -12.94 9.42 -16.53
CA ASP A 680 -12.28 9.36 -17.84
C ASP A 680 -13.25 9.08 -19.00
N ILE A 681 -14.33 8.31 -18.79
CA ILE A 681 -15.36 8.19 -19.84
C ILE A 681 -16.09 9.52 -20.03
N SER A 682 -16.24 10.32 -18.97
CA SER A 682 -16.83 11.65 -19.06
C SER A 682 -15.91 12.61 -19.83
N LYS A 683 -14.59 12.59 -19.52
CA LYS A 683 -13.56 13.32 -20.28
C LYS A 683 -13.53 12.91 -21.75
N PHE A 684 -13.54 11.61 -22.06
CA PHE A 684 -13.56 11.11 -23.43
C PHE A 684 -14.77 11.64 -24.22
N ARG A 685 -15.94 11.74 -23.59
CA ARG A 685 -17.16 12.25 -24.23
C ARG A 685 -17.14 13.77 -24.41
N SER A 686 -16.60 14.52 -23.46
CA SER A 686 -16.63 15.98 -23.51
C SER A 686 -15.43 16.61 -24.24
N SER A 687 -14.25 15.99 -24.20
CA SER A 687 -13.00 16.56 -24.73
C SER A 687 -12.68 16.02 -26.12
N GLU A 688 -12.63 16.91 -27.11
CA GLU A 688 -12.15 16.59 -28.45
C GLU A 688 -10.67 16.25 -28.47
N ASN A 689 -9.84 17.01 -27.73
CA ASN A 689 -8.40 16.76 -27.60
C ASN A 689 -8.12 15.35 -27.05
N TYR A 690 -8.90 14.88 -26.07
CA TYR A 690 -8.75 13.51 -25.55
C TYR A 690 -8.96 12.48 -26.68
N ARG A 691 -10.02 12.63 -27.48
CA ARG A 691 -10.32 11.70 -28.58
C ARG A 691 -9.28 11.75 -29.69
N LEU A 692 -8.83 12.95 -30.06
CA LEU A 692 -7.74 13.15 -31.01
C LEU A 692 -6.45 12.48 -30.52
N CYS A 693 -6.15 12.60 -29.23
CA CYS A 693 -4.98 11.97 -28.67
C CYS A 693 -5.07 10.44 -28.70
N VAL A 694 -6.19 9.85 -28.28
CA VAL A 694 -6.39 8.39 -28.38
C VAL A 694 -6.24 7.89 -29.82
N GLN A 695 -6.74 8.66 -30.80
CA GLN A 695 -6.57 8.35 -32.22
C GLN A 695 -5.09 8.41 -32.66
N THR A 696 -4.37 9.44 -32.23
CA THR A 696 -2.92 9.58 -32.50
C THR A 696 -2.13 8.41 -31.90
N LEU A 697 -2.39 8.06 -30.64
CA LEU A 697 -1.75 6.95 -29.95
C LEU A 697 -2.07 5.58 -30.59
N LYS A 698 -3.30 5.42 -31.14
CA LYS A 698 -3.68 4.24 -31.94
C LYS A 698 -2.81 4.11 -33.20
N GLU A 699 -2.61 5.20 -33.92
CA GLU A 699 -1.77 5.22 -35.13
C GLU A 699 -0.31 4.88 -34.82
N GLU A 700 0.25 5.47 -33.77
CA GLU A 700 1.59 5.14 -33.27
C GLU A 700 1.69 3.65 -32.90
N PHE A 701 0.69 3.12 -32.18
CA PHE A 701 0.66 1.71 -31.80
C PHE A 701 0.65 0.78 -33.02
N HIS A 702 -0.14 1.10 -34.06
CA HIS A 702 -0.14 0.33 -35.31
C HIS A 702 1.21 0.36 -36.03
N GLN A 703 1.87 1.52 -36.07
CA GLN A 703 3.21 1.64 -36.65
C GLN A 703 4.22 0.78 -35.89
N ASP A 704 4.18 0.80 -34.55
CA ASP A 704 5.04 -0.03 -33.71
C ASP A 704 4.75 -1.51 -33.88
N LEU A 705 3.47 -1.89 -33.99
CA LEU A 705 3.06 -3.27 -34.26
C LEU A 705 3.57 -3.73 -35.63
N SER A 706 3.52 -2.86 -36.64
CA SER A 706 4.06 -3.12 -37.99
C SER A 706 5.58 -3.29 -37.98
N ARG A 707 6.30 -2.48 -37.21
CA ARG A 707 7.75 -2.63 -37.02
C ARG A 707 8.11 -3.93 -36.31
N ARG A 708 7.34 -4.32 -35.29
CA ARG A 708 7.60 -5.52 -34.47
C ARG A 708 7.24 -6.83 -35.17
N TYR A 709 6.12 -6.87 -35.90
CA TYR A 709 5.55 -8.11 -36.44
C TYR A 709 5.51 -8.17 -37.97
N GLY A 710 5.97 -7.12 -38.67
CA GLY A 710 6.15 -7.09 -40.12
C GLY A 710 4.86 -7.35 -40.89
N SER A 711 4.91 -8.26 -41.86
CA SER A 711 3.77 -8.58 -42.74
C SER A 711 2.52 -9.06 -41.99
N ARG A 712 2.68 -9.66 -40.81
CA ARG A 712 1.54 -10.12 -39.97
C ARG A 712 0.65 -8.97 -39.53
N ALA A 713 1.21 -7.77 -39.39
CA ALA A 713 0.51 -6.58 -38.94
C ALA A 713 -0.19 -5.81 -40.07
N LEU A 714 0.06 -6.15 -41.35
CA LEU A 714 -0.54 -5.44 -42.50
C LEU A 714 -2.07 -5.51 -42.50
N LYS A 715 -2.66 -6.59 -41.96
CA LYS A 715 -4.11 -6.73 -41.84
C LYS A 715 -4.76 -5.64 -40.97
N TYR A 716 -4.02 -5.10 -39.99
CA TYR A 716 -4.53 -4.05 -39.10
C TYR A 716 -4.57 -2.67 -39.78
N LEU A 717 -3.57 -2.38 -40.62
CA LEU A 717 -3.52 -1.14 -41.41
C LEU A 717 -4.66 -1.09 -42.43
N ALA A 718 -4.87 -2.19 -43.16
CA ALA A 718 -5.97 -2.31 -44.13
C ALA A 718 -7.34 -2.18 -43.45
N ALA A 719 -7.48 -2.73 -42.24
CA ALA A 719 -8.73 -2.64 -41.50
C ALA A 719 -9.03 -1.24 -40.93
N GLN A 720 -8.01 -0.41 -40.71
CA GLN A 720 -8.18 0.99 -40.31
C GLN A 720 -8.66 1.87 -41.48
N GLN A 721 -8.21 1.60 -42.72
CA GLN A 721 -8.62 2.38 -43.90
C GLN A 721 -10.08 2.14 -44.31
N ASN A 722 -10.68 1.05 -43.85
CA ASN A 722 -12.06 0.66 -44.13
C ASN A 722 -13.04 1.05 -42.99
N GLN A 723 -12.58 1.77 -41.97
CA GLN A 723 -13.38 2.34 -40.87
C GLN A 723 -13.53 3.84 -41.06
#